data_AF-A0A931JXX3-F1
#
_entry.id   AF-A0A931JXX3-F1
#
_cell.length_a   1.000
_cell.length_b   1.000
_cell.length_c   1.000
_cell.angle_alpha   90.00
_cell.angle_beta   90.00
_cell.angle_gamma   90.00
#
_symmetry.space_group_name_H-M   'P 1'
#
loop_
_entity.id
_entity.type
_entity.pdbx_description
1 polymer ?
#
loop_
_entity_poly.entity_id
_entity_poly.type
_entity_poly.pdbx_seq_one_letter_code
_entity_poly.pdbx_strand_id
1 'polypeptide(L)'
;MVKILRKNSKWLMAIGGSLLMLTFLISGSNNPFAPDPDKMAVAEMMGKPVQRKEAGKFSIEFDALKEFVPGVVRLQLGVENGTHWMLLVREAESAGLVGEARDGADWLPELAQSEAVAEVVSQYGSFAQQLIQNRNFMQQQVDRIQTQLSQALPIVAARNRMTTEEFEHALSRLRGVSRLINAYDGAARMSDRRLVLDARERLDGVIAKAVIIPADRLVSEIAEPTEEQLKAHFEKYQKVKPQDGEYGIGYVLPERVKLEWFEADAGEIAKIVKPDPIAVSKEYQLNRDKYPGEFAAEKGKIEQALIKSKTDEVMAEIDRVYKARVRAATRSLEADGPIRKLPADWESQRPTMESLANDVRQAVEESEGLKLPTFRVVRLADRWVRLDEVSNMPGIGRGTVRLGSNSSSLEQVLASDADFDPKAPLGLQTLVPLDTPVESGQNRFYFCVLATKGEAPAESLDEVRDRAIADFKRIAAFEKLKGEVEQFKSTAVSEGLEAVAKMFEKPASGTTPPIPALQVLDDLRISRTSVGKEFSRPDATTQTLDVPEVRDEVMKQADALGPKAEATPENAAARTSVVPVPKSLCVAVIQQTQPVFMAKEDVRLLSHDVVTSLLRSEQREVVPQPTNPFSFDAMKERLGYKSKSEDKKS
;
A
#
# COMPACT_ATOMS: atom_id res chain seq x y z
N MET A 1 -55.98 31.86 56.71
CA MET A 1 -55.18 30.67 56.34
C MET A 1 -53.91 30.46 57.20
N VAL A 2 -53.29 31.49 57.78
CA VAL A 2 -52.03 31.35 58.56
C VAL A 2 -52.18 30.59 59.90
N LYS A 3 -53.36 30.57 60.53
CA LYS A 3 -53.61 29.81 61.78
C LYS A 3 -53.61 28.28 61.59
N ILE A 4 -54.06 27.78 60.42
CA ILE A 4 -54.10 26.33 60.13
C ILE A 4 -52.69 25.79 59.89
N LEU A 5 -51.84 26.56 59.19
CA LEU A 5 -50.43 26.24 58.96
C LEU A 5 -49.62 26.21 60.27
N ARG A 6 -49.90 27.10 61.23
CA ARG A 6 -49.23 27.08 62.55
C ARG A 6 -49.64 25.90 63.42
N LYS A 7 -50.92 25.53 63.41
CA LYS A 7 -51.44 24.43 64.25
C LYS A 7 -50.95 23.06 63.77
N ASN A 8 -50.73 22.91 62.46
CA ASN A 8 -50.30 21.66 61.83
C ASN A 8 -48.83 21.67 61.37
N SER A 9 -48.01 22.66 61.76
CA SER A 9 -46.64 22.80 61.23
C SER A 9 -45.77 21.59 61.53
N LYS A 10 -45.95 20.95 62.69
CA LYS A 10 -45.23 19.71 63.04
C LYS A 10 -45.63 18.53 62.15
N TRP A 11 -46.91 18.41 61.80
CA TRP A 11 -47.42 17.37 60.90
C TRP A 11 -47.01 17.61 59.44
N LEU A 12 -47.04 18.87 58.98
CA LEU A 12 -46.55 19.26 57.65
C LEU A 12 -45.04 19.06 57.52
N MET A 13 -44.26 19.32 58.57
CA MET A 13 -42.82 19.10 58.57
C MET A 13 -42.46 17.61 58.63
N ALA A 14 -43.24 16.80 59.36
CA ALA A 14 -43.08 15.34 59.38
C ALA A 14 -43.45 14.71 58.04
N ILE A 15 -44.61 15.06 57.45
CA ILE A 15 -45.06 14.57 56.14
C ILE A 15 -44.15 15.09 55.03
N GLY A 16 -43.83 16.38 55.04
CA GLY A 16 -42.93 17.00 54.06
C GLY A 16 -41.52 16.41 54.13
N GLY A 17 -40.96 16.22 55.32
CA GLY A 17 -39.64 15.61 55.52
C GLY A 17 -39.59 14.13 55.11
N SER A 18 -40.66 13.37 55.36
CA SER A 18 -40.73 11.97 54.94
C SER A 18 -40.99 11.82 53.43
N LEU A 19 -41.79 12.69 52.81
CA LEU A 19 -41.93 12.76 51.34
C LEU A 19 -40.60 13.15 50.67
N LEU A 20 -39.87 14.09 51.25
CA LEU A 20 -38.58 14.55 50.71
C LEU A 20 -37.51 13.44 50.82
N MET A 21 -37.47 12.73 51.94
CA MET A 21 -36.65 11.52 52.09
C MET A 21 -37.05 10.42 51.09
N LEU A 22 -38.35 10.21 50.84
CA LEU A 22 -38.83 9.23 49.85
C LEU A 22 -38.42 9.63 48.43
N THR A 23 -38.52 10.91 48.07
CA THR A 23 -38.06 11.40 46.75
C THR A 23 -36.54 11.35 46.59
N PHE A 24 -35.76 11.51 47.67
CA PHE A 24 -34.30 11.35 47.64
C PHE A 24 -33.90 9.87 47.50
N LEU A 25 -34.65 8.95 48.10
CA LEU A 25 -34.48 7.50 47.92
C LEU A 25 -34.84 7.02 46.50
N ILE A 26 -35.81 7.67 45.85
CA ILE A 26 -36.23 7.35 44.47
C ILE A 26 -35.31 8.01 43.42
N SER A 27 -34.62 9.10 43.74
CA SER A 27 -33.74 9.83 42.81
C SER A 27 -32.24 9.49 42.92
N GLY A 28 -31.85 8.67 43.90
CA GLY A 28 -30.47 8.15 44.00
C GLY A 28 -30.10 7.20 42.86
N SER A 29 -28.80 7.08 42.58
CA SER A 29 -28.23 6.24 41.50
C SER A 29 -28.55 4.73 41.58
N ASN A 30 -29.24 4.29 42.64
CA ASN A 30 -29.72 2.93 42.86
C ASN A 30 -31.26 2.84 42.73
N ASN A 31 -31.90 3.66 41.88
CA ASN A 31 -33.33 3.56 41.65
C ASN A 31 -33.66 2.20 40.98
N PRO A 32 -34.36 1.25 41.66
CA PRO A 32 -34.71 -0.05 41.08
C PRO A 32 -35.69 0.06 39.89
N PHE A 33 -36.22 1.26 39.62
CA PHE A 33 -37.07 1.56 38.47
C PHE A 33 -36.31 2.19 37.29
N ALA A 34 -35.02 2.51 37.42
CA ALA A 34 -34.21 2.89 36.27
C ALA A 34 -33.99 1.65 35.39
N PRO A 35 -34.33 1.69 34.08
CA PRO A 35 -34.12 0.56 33.20
C PRO A 35 -32.61 0.24 33.15
N ASP A 36 -32.30 -1.02 33.46
CA ASP A 36 -30.94 -1.57 33.44
C ASP A 36 -30.21 -1.14 32.15
N PRO A 37 -29.12 -0.34 32.24
CA PRO A 37 -28.40 0.18 31.08
C PRO A 37 -27.96 -0.91 30.11
N ASP A 38 -27.73 -2.13 30.61
CA ASP A 38 -27.31 -3.29 29.83
C ASP A 38 -28.44 -3.85 28.94
N LYS A 39 -29.69 -3.67 29.36
CA LYS A 39 -30.90 -4.14 28.65
C LYS A 39 -31.44 -3.10 27.67
N MET A 40 -30.84 -1.91 27.60
CA MET A 40 -31.25 -0.89 26.65
C MET A 40 -31.02 -1.37 25.21
N ALA A 41 -32.06 -1.31 24.38
CA ALA A 41 -31.95 -1.58 22.96
C ALA A 41 -31.13 -0.47 22.27
N VAL A 42 -30.00 -0.83 21.68
CA VAL A 42 -29.10 0.10 20.96
C VAL A 42 -29.34 0.09 19.46
N ALA A 43 -29.86 -1.01 18.94
CA ALA A 43 -30.20 -1.17 17.54
C ALA A 43 -31.41 -2.11 17.41
N GLU A 44 -31.93 -2.23 16.19
CA GLU A 44 -32.92 -3.21 15.79
C GLU A 44 -32.36 -4.03 14.63
N MET A 45 -32.58 -5.35 14.63
CA MET A 45 -32.12 -6.28 13.60
C MET A 45 -33.20 -7.33 13.39
N MET A 46 -33.67 -7.51 12.15
CA MET A 46 -34.77 -8.42 11.81
C MET A 46 -36.01 -8.28 12.70
N GLY A 47 -36.38 -7.03 13.06
CA GLY A 47 -37.51 -6.74 13.93
C GLY A 47 -37.29 -7.04 15.42
N LYS A 48 -36.08 -7.42 15.83
CA LYS A 48 -35.72 -7.71 17.23
C LYS A 48 -34.76 -6.64 17.78
N PRO A 49 -34.96 -6.17 19.03
CA PRO A 49 -34.05 -5.22 19.64
C PRO A 49 -32.70 -5.89 19.96
N VAL A 50 -31.61 -5.28 19.52
CA VAL A 50 -30.25 -5.65 19.92
C VAL A 50 -29.92 -4.89 21.21
N GLN A 51 -29.66 -5.61 22.29
CA GLN A 51 -29.35 -5.02 23.59
C GLN A 51 -27.91 -4.51 23.66
N ARG A 52 -27.67 -3.45 24.44
CA ARG A 52 -26.32 -2.88 24.66
C ARG A 52 -25.33 -3.94 25.13
N LYS A 53 -25.72 -4.78 26.08
CA LYS A 53 -24.87 -5.85 26.62
C LYS A 53 -24.43 -6.84 25.54
N GLU A 54 -25.34 -7.18 24.64
CA GLU A 54 -25.07 -8.10 23.55
C GLU A 54 -24.13 -7.48 22.51
N ALA A 55 -24.39 -6.24 22.08
CA ALA A 55 -23.49 -5.53 21.17
C ALA A 55 -22.09 -5.31 21.80
N GLY A 56 -22.04 -5.06 23.10
CA GLY A 56 -20.79 -4.98 23.87
C GLY A 56 -20.01 -6.29 23.87
N LYS A 57 -20.70 -7.43 24.03
CA LYS A 57 -20.08 -8.76 23.96
C LYS A 57 -19.41 -9.00 22.60
N PHE A 58 -20.09 -8.72 21.50
CA PHE A 58 -19.50 -8.86 20.15
C PHE A 58 -18.34 -7.89 19.91
N SER A 59 -18.37 -6.69 20.51
CA SER A 59 -17.24 -5.76 20.44
C SER A 59 -16.01 -6.31 21.16
N ILE A 60 -16.19 -6.90 22.34
CA ILE A 60 -15.12 -7.56 23.10
C ILE A 60 -14.57 -8.77 22.33
N GLU A 61 -15.45 -9.61 21.77
CA GLU A 61 -15.04 -10.75 20.94
C GLU A 61 -14.22 -10.28 19.73
N PHE A 62 -14.68 -9.24 19.03
CA PHE A 62 -13.95 -8.69 17.88
C PHE A 62 -12.57 -8.16 18.27
N ASP A 63 -12.46 -7.42 19.37
CA ASP A 63 -11.17 -6.88 19.84
C ASP A 63 -10.20 -8.02 20.22
N ALA A 64 -10.70 -9.05 20.90
CA ALA A 64 -9.92 -10.23 21.26
C ALA A 64 -9.45 -11.02 20.02
N LEU A 65 -10.34 -11.25 19.05
CA LEU A 65 -10.00 -11.97 17.81
C LEU A 65 -9.02 -11.17 16.95
N LYS A 66 -9.21 -9.86 16.84
CA LYS A 66 -8.32 -8.95 16.11
C LYS A 66 -6.92 -8.88 16.73
N GLU A 67 -6.83 -8.97 18.05
CA GLU A 67 -5.55 -9.08 18.75
C GLU A 67 -4.86 -10.42 18.49
N PHE A 68 -5.65 -11.50 18.46
CA PHE A 68 -5.14 -12.87 18.40
C PHE A 68 -4.75 -13.32 16.98
N VAL A 69 -5.61 -13.07 15.99
CA VAL A 69 -5.47 -13.48 14.59
C VAL A 69 -5.82 -12.31 13.65
N PRO A 70 -4.97 -11.25 13.64
CA PRO A 70 -5.25 -10.02 12.89
C PRO A 70 -5.33 -10.24 11.38
N GLY A 71 -4.52 -11.15 10.83
CA GLY A 71 -4.51 -11.45 9.40
C GLY A 71 -5.84 -12.07 8.95
N VAL A 72 -6.34 -13.05 9.70
CA VAL A 72 -7.62 -13.71 9.37
C VAL A 72 -8.80 -12.73 9.49
N VAL A 73 -8.89 -11.98 10.59
CA VAL A 73 -10.02 -11.06 10.82
C VAL A 73 -10.05 -9.93 9.78
N ARG A 74 -8.90 -9.33 9.47
CA ARG A 74 -8.84 -8.13 8.61
C ARG A 74 -8.61 -8.43 7.14
N LEU A 75 -7.66 -9.32 6.81
CA LEU A 75 -7.26 -9.56 5.42
C LEU A 75 -8.13 -10.63 4.76
N GLN A 76 -8.46 -11.69 5.49
CA GLN A 76 -9.21 -12.81 4.92
C GLN A 76 -10.73 -12.59 4.97
N LEU A 77 -11.26 -12.18 6.13
CA LEU A 77 -12.71 -12.01 6.32
C LEU A 77 -13.20 -10.56 6.12
N GLY A 78 -12.30 -9.57 6.15
CA GLY A 78 -12.66 -8.17 5.93
C GLY A 78 -13.55 -7.58 7.03
N VAL A 79 -13.42 -8.04 8.28
CA VAL A 79 -14.26 -7.56 9.38
C VAL A 79 -13.78 -6.20 9.86
N GLU A 80 -14.67 -5.20 9.79
CA GLU A 80 -14.31 -3.80 10.01
C GLU A 80 -14.40 -3.38 11.48
N ASN A 81 -15.44 -3.84 12.19
CA ASN A 81 -15.76 -3.42 13.55
C ASN A 81 -16.64 -4.46 14.27
N GLY A 82 -16.87 -4.26 15.58
CA GLY A 82 -17.68 -5.17 16.40
C GLY A 82 -19.15 -5.32 15.97
N THR A 83 -19.74 -4.30 15.31
CA THR A 83 -21.09 -4.42 14.75
C THR A 83 -21.08 -5.27 13.51
N HIS A 84 -20.11 -5.08 12.61
CA HIS A 84 -19.93 -5.94 11.45
C HIS A 84 -19.69 -7.40 11.87
N TRP A 85 -18.84 -7.63 12.88
CA TRP A 85 -18.64 -8.94 13.48
C TRP A 85 -19.95 -9.57 13.97
N MET A 86 -20.76 -8.84 14.73
CA MET A 86 -22.07 -9.31 15.19
C MET A 86 -22.96 -9.75 14.03
N LEU A 87 -23.07 -8.95 12.97
CA LEU A 87 -23.92 -9.26 11.81
C LEU A 87 -23.48 -10.56 11.12
N LEU A 88 -22.18 -10.74 10.91
CA LEU A 88 -21.62 -11.95 10.30
C LEU A 88 -21.86 -13.19 11.18
N VAL A 89 -21.65 -13.07 12.49
CA VAL A 89 -21.92 -14.17 13.43
C VAL A 89 -23.39 -14.57 13.36
N ARG A 90 -24.32 -13.60 13.37
CA ARG A 90 -25.76 -13.88 13.35
C ARG A 90 -26.17 -14.64 12.09
N GLU A 91 -25.64 -14.25 10.94
CA GLU A 91 -25.85 -14.96 9.69
C GLU A 91 -25.30 -16.39 9.77
N ALA A 92 -24.06 -16.56 10.24
CA ALA A 92 -23.43 -17.87 10.39
C ALA A 92 -24.15 -18.79 11.40
N GLU A 93 -24.61 -18.24 12.53
CA GLU A 93 -25.42 -18.94 13.53
C GLU A 93 -26.77 -19.36 12.93
N SER A 94 -27.43 -18.47 12.18
CA SER A 94 -28.71 -18.78 11.52
C SER A 94 -28.57 -19.87 10.44
N ALA A 95 -27.40 -19.95 9.79
CA ALA A 95 -27.05 -20.98 8.82
C ALA A 95 -26.59 -22.30 9.47
N GLY A 96 -26.46 -22.36 10.80
CA GLY A 96 -26.01 -23.55 11.53
C GLY A 96 -24.53 -23.89 11.31
N LEU A 97 -23.68 -22.90 11.05
CA LEU A 97 -22.26 -23.09 10.70
C LEU A 97 -21.29 -22.93 11.89
N VAL A 98 -21.80 -22.47 13.03
CA VAL A 98 -21.03 -22.25 14.27
C VAL A 98 -21.07 -23.50 15.14
N GLY A 99 -19.90 -24.01 15.55
CA GLY A 99 -19.76 -25.15 16.44
C GLY A 99 -19.66 -24.75 17.92
N GLU A 100 -19.34 -25.72 18.78
CA GLU A 100 -19.06 -25.49 20.20
C GLU A 100 -17.63 -24.92 20.42
N ALA A 101 -17.28 -24.55 21.65
CA ALA A 101 -15.97 -23.97 21.98
C ALA A 101 -14.78 -24.81 21.46
N ARG A 102 -14.87 -26.14 21.58
CA ARG A 102 -13.82 -27.06 21.09
C ARG A 102 -13.56 -26.95 19.59
N ASP A 103 -14.57 -26.63 18.79
CA ASP A 103 -14.41 -26.42 17.33
C ASP A 103 -13.45 -25.25 17.04
N GLY A 104 -13.42 -24.24 17.90
CA GLY A 104 -12.48 -23.12 17.83
C GLY A 104 -11.05 -23.52 18.21
N ALA A 105 -10.89 -24.31 19.28
CA ALA A 105 -9.58 -24.80 19.72
C ALA A 105 -8.95 -25.75 18.70
N ASP A 106 -9.75 -26.64 18.10
CA ASP A 106 -9.30 -27.60 17.08
C ASP A 106 -8.89 -26.90 15.76
N TRP A 107 -9.24 -25.62 15.57
CA TRP A 107 -8.91 -24.82 14.38
C TRP A 107 -7.61 -24.02 14.49
N LEU A 108 -6.92 -24.09 15.64
CA LEU A 108 -5.66 -23.36 15.85
C LEU A 108 -4.55 -23.70 14.84
N PRO A 109 -4.36 -24.96 14.40
CA PRO A 109 -3.32 -25.28 13.40
C PRO A 109 -3.56 -24.58 12.05
N GLU A 110 -4.81 -24.55 11.56
CA GLU A 110 -5.11 -23.89 10.28
C GLU A 110 -5.10 -22.36 10.41
N LEU A 111 -5.46 -21.81 11.58
CA LEU A 111 -5.28 -20.39 11.89
C LEU A 111 -3.79 -20.01 11.84
N ALA A 112 -2.92 -20.82 12.44
CA ALA A 112 -1.48 -20.59 12.43
C ALA A 112 -0.92 -20.58 11.00
N GLN A 113 -1.42 -21.47 10.13
CA GLN A 113 -1.05 -21.46 8.72
C GLN A 113 -1.47 -20.19 8.00
N SER A 114 -2.68 -19.70 8.27
CA SER A 114 -3.22 -18.49 7.66
C SER A 114 -2.46 -17.24 8.12
N GLU A 115 -2.15 -17.13 9.41
CA GLU A 115 -1.34 -16.04 9.97
C GLU A 115 0.11 -16.10 9.50
N ALA A 116 0.70 -17.29 9.32
CA ALA A 116 2.05 -17.43 8.74
C ALA A 116 2.13 -16.82 7.35
N VAL A 117 1.13 -17.08 6.50
CA VAL A 117 1.07 -16.48 5.17
C VAL A 117 0.92 -14.95 5.28
N ALA A 118 0.03 -14.46 6.16
CA ALA A 118 -0.18 -13.03 6.36
C ALA A 118 1.08 -12.30 6.86
N GLU A 119 1.81 -12.87 7.83
CA GLU A 119 3.07 -12.32 8.35
C GLU A 119 4.13 -12.26 7.25
N VAL A 120 4.29 -13.33 6.46
CA VAL A 120 5.27 -13.37 5.37
C VAL A 120 4.93 -12.36 4.27
N VAL A 121 3.66 -12.22 3.90
CA VAL A 121 3.22 -11.21 2.92
C VAL A 121 3.48 -9.80 3.43
N SER A 122 3.12 -9.51 4.68
CA SER A 122 3.33 -8.21 5.32
C SER A 122 4.81 -7.84 5.43
N GLN A 123 5.66 -8.80 5.80
CA GLN A 123 7.07 -8.56 6.04
C GLN A 123 7.91 -8.48 4.75
N TYR A 124 7.60 -9.29 3.74
CA TYR A 124 8.46 -9.46 2.56
C TYR A 124 7.87 -8.91 1.26
N GLY A 125 6.62 -8.43 1.27
CA GLY A 125 5.99 -7.81 0.10
C GLY A 125 6.04 -8.70 -1.14
N SER A 126 6.67 -8.21 -2.21
CA SER A 126 6.78 -8.92 -3.50
C SER A 126 7.62 -10.21 -3.45
N PHE A 127 8.52 -10.34 -2.47
CA PHE A 127 9.34 -11.54 -2.24
C PHE A 127 8.60 -12.64 -1.48
N ALA A 128 7.48 -12.30 -0.82
CA ALA A 128 6.69 -13.23 -0.02
C ALA A 128 6.28 -14.49 -0.80
N GLN A 129 5.89 -14.36 -2.07
CA GLN A 129 5.47 -15.51 -2.90
C GLN A 129 6.58 -16.57 -3.04
N GLN A 130 7.85 -16.17 -3.14
CA GLN A 130 8.97 -17.12 -3.24
C GLN A 130 9.18 -17.86 -1.91
N LEU A 131 9.00 -17.16 -0.79
CA LEU A 131 9.09 -17.76 0.54
C LEU A 131 7.92 -18.68 0.85
N ILE A 132 6.70 -18.31 0.43
CA ILE A 132 5.49 -19.14 0.57
C ILE A 132 5.62 -20.46 -0.18
N GLN A 133 6.31 -20.47 -1.33
CA GLN A 133 6.59 -21.70 -2.09
C GLN A 133 7.65 -22.60 -1.41
N ASN A 134 8.49 -22.04 -0.53
CA ASN A 134 9.46 -22.81 0.23
C ASN A 134 8.79 -23.52 1.41
N ARG A 135 8.40 -24.78 1.21
CA ARG A 135 7.70 -25.61 2.21
C ARG A 135 8.42 -25.67 3.56
N ASN A 136 9.74 -25.77 3.59
CA ASN A 136 10.50 -25.87 4.85
C ASN A 136 10.44 -24.56 5.63
N PHE A 137 10.57 -23.43 4.93
CA PHE A 137 10.44 -22.11 5.54
C PHE A 137 9.03 -21.91 6.09
N MET A 138 7.99 -22.23 5.30
CA MET A 138 6.61 -22.08 5.75
C MET A 138 6.28 -23.00 6.92
N GLN A 139 6.76 -24.25 6.93
CA GLN A 139 6.53 -25.14 8.06
C GLN A 139 7.13 -24.57 9.36
N GLN A 140 8.35 -24.01 9.30
CA GLN A 140 8.97 -23.38 10.46
C GLN A 140 8.17 -22.16 10.96
N GLN A 141 7.62 -21.34 10.04
CA GLN A 141 6.76 -20.22 10.42
C GLN A 141 5.44 -20.70 11.03
N VAL A 142 4.81 -21.73 10.45
CA VAL A 142 3.57 -22.32 10.97
C VAL A 142 3.78 -22.86 12.38
N ASP A 143 4.84 -23.65 12.62
CA ASP A 143 5.12 -24.24 13.93
C ASP A 143 5.38 -23.16 15.00
N ARG A 144 6.11 -22.10 14.61
CA ARG A 144 6.37 -20.93 15.46
C ARG A 144 5.08 -20.22 15.84
N ILE A 145 4.24 -19.87 14.86
CA ILE A 145 2.98 -19.15 15.09
C ILE A 145 2.00 -20.03 15.84
N GLN A 146 1.91 -21.32 15.55
CA GLN A 146 1.05 -22.25 16.28
C GLN A 146 1.42 -22.28 17.77
N THR A 147 2.72 -22.33 18.08
CA THR A 147 3.21 -22.25 19.47
C THR A 147 2.83 -20.91 20.11
N GLN A 148 2.99 -19.80 19.39
CA GLN A 148 2.63 -18.47 19.87
C GLN A 148 1.13 -18.34 20.14
N LEU A 149 0.27 -18.77 19.22
CA LEU A 149 -1.19 -18.76 19.37
C LEU A 149 -1.62 -19.61 20.57
N SER A 150 -1.04 -20.81 20.73
CA SER A 150 -1.36 -21.69 21.86
C SER A 150 -1.03 -21.05 23.21
N GLN A 151 0.09 -20.32 23.29
CA GLN A 151 0.50 -19.61 24.50
C GLN A 151 -0.30 -18.31 24.72
N ALA A 152 -0.65 -17.61 23.63
CA ALA A 152 -1.34 -16.33 23.69
C ALA A 152 -2.82 -16.48 24.06
N LEU A 153 -3.46 -17.61 23.74
CA LEU A 153 -4.91 -17.81 23.91
C LEU A 153 -5.41 -17.45 25.33
N PRO A 154 -4.87 -18.01 26.43
CA PRO A 154 -5.32 -17.64 27.78
C PRO A 154 -4.98 -16.18 28.15
N ILE A 155 -3.92 -15.62 27.57
CA ILE A 155 -3.46 -14.24 27.84
C ILE A 155 -4.43 -13.24 27.19
N VAL A 156 -4.77 -13.45 25.92
CA VAL A 156 -5.69 -12.60 25.16
C VAL A 156 -7.10 -12.68 25.75
N ALA A 157 -7.56 -13.88 26.12
CA ALA A 157 -8.84 -14.06 26.79
C ALA A 157 -8.90 -13.23 28.09
N ALA A 158 -7.91 -13.37 28.97
CA ALA A 158 -7.85 -12.62 30.23
C ALA A 158 -7.79 -11.09 30.02
N ARG A 159 -7.00 -10.62 29.04
CA ARG A 159 -6.86 -9.19 28.73
C ARG A 159 -8.17 -8.57 28.27
N ASN A 160 -8.96 -9.32 27.52
CA ASN A 160 -10.26 -8.90 27.01
C ASN A 160 -11.42 -9.26 27.96
N ARG A 161 -11.13 -9.67 29.21
CA ARG A 161 -12.12 -10.02 30.25
C ARG A 161 -13.06 -11.16 29.83
N MET A 162 -12.54 -12.13 29.10
CA MET A 162 -13.22 -13.36 28.70
C MET A 162 -12.61 -14.55 29.43
N THR A 163 -13.41 -15.59 29.67
CA THR A 163 -12.83 -16.89 30.03
C THR A 163 -12.20 -17.55 28.79
N THR A 164 -11.32 -18.53 29.01
CA THR A 164 -10.73 -19.32 27.91
C THR A 164 -11.82 -19.98 27.06
N GLU A 165 -12.84 -20.57 27.69
CA GLU A 165 -13.96 -21.21 27.01
C GLU A 165 -14.81 -20.20 26.20
N GLU A 166 -15.06 -19.00 26.75
CA GLU A 166 -15.75 -17.95 26.00
C GLU A 166 -14.97 -17.49 24.77
N PHE A 167 -13.64 -17.43 24.88
CA PHE A 167 -12.77 -17.06 23.77
C PHE A 167 -12.67 -18.17 22.72
N GLU A 168 -12.60 -19.43 23.14
CA GLU A 168 -12.70 -20.59 22.25
C GLU A 168 -14.05 -20.63 21.51
N HIS A 169 -15.15 -20.26 22.17
CA HIS A 169 -16.44 -20.09 21.50
C HIS A 169 -16.43 -18.92 20.50
N ALA A 170 -15.71 -17.83 20.76
CA ALA A 170 -15.52 -16.76 19.79
C ALA A 170 -14.70 -17.23 18.58
N LEU A 171 -13.69 -18.07 18.78
CA LEU A 171 -12.93 -18.72 17.69
C LEU A 171 -13.82 -19.67 16.87
N SER A 172 -14.72 -20.42 17.52
CA SER A 172 -15.71 -21.24 16.82
C SER A 172 -16.64 -20.40 15.93
N ARG A 173 -17.11 -19.25 16.43
CA ARG A 173 -17.88 -18.29 15.61
C ARG A 173 -17.05 -17.78 14.43
N LEU A 174 -15.77 -17.49 14.64
CA LEU A 174 -14.86 -17.05 13.57
C LEU A 174 -14.74 -18.12 12.48
N ARG A 175 -14.60 -19.39 12.89
CA ARG A 175 -14.62 -20.53 11.97
C ARG A 175 -15.95 -20.64 11.23
N GLY A 176 -17.07 -20.44 11.91
CA GLY A 176 -18.41 -20.43 11.31
C GLY A 176 -18.60 -19.33 10.26
N VAL A 177 -18.12 -18.12 10.54
CA VAL A 177 -18.11 -17.02 9.56
C VAL A 177 -17.20 -17.35 8.37
N SER A 178 -16.02 -17.92 8.60
CA SER A 178 -15.15 -18.40 7.52
C SER A 178 -15.84 -19.47 6.66
N ARG A 179 -16.54 -20.43 7.27
CA ARG A 179 -17.35 -21.44 6.56
C ARG A 179 -18.47 -20.79 5.75
N LEU A 180 -19.16 -19.79 6.29
CA LEU A 180 -20.23 -19.06 5.60
C LEU A 180 -19.71 -18.40 4.32
N ILE A 181 -18.60 -17.68 4.43
CA ILE A 181 -17.98 -16.99 3.29
C ILE A 181 -17.49 -18.02 2.26
N ASN A 182 -16.78 -19.05 2.70
CA ASN A 182 -16.28 -20.12 1.81
C ASN A 182 -17.43 -20.89 1.14
N ALA A 183 -18.54 -21.11 1.83
CA ALA A 183 -19.71 -21.77 1.27
C ALA A 183 -20.36 -20.91 0.17
N TYR A 184 -20.43 -19.59 0.38
CA TYR A 184 -20.92 -18.66 -0.64
C TYR A 184 -19.98 -18.60 -1.86
N ASP A 185 -18.67 -18.48 -1.63
CA ASP A 185 -17.66 -18.47 -2.68
C ASP A 185 -17.62 -19.78 -3.49
N GLY A 186 -17.91 -20.90 -2.83
CA GLY A 186 -18.00 -22.23 -3.45
C GLY A 186 -19.39 -22.62 -3.94
N ALA A 187 -20.41 -21.79 -3.73
CA ALA A 187 -21.80 -22.09 -4.11
C ALA A 187 -22.01 -22.05 -5.62
N ALA A 188 -21.22 -21.24 -6.33
CA ALA A 188 -21.26 -21.19 -7.78
C ALA A 188 -20.94 -22.58 -8.36
N ARG A 189 -21.86 -23.09 -9.18
CA ARG A 189 -21.70 -24.33 -9.94
C ARG A 189 -21.76 -23.98 -11.42
N MET A 190 -20.71 -24.33 -12.13
CA MET A 190 -20.64 -24.19 -13.57
C MET A 190 -20.94 -25.55 -14.20
N SER A 191 -21.78 -25.58 -15.22
CA SER A 191 -21.99 -26.81 -16.00
C SER A 191 -20.70 -27.20 -16.74
N ASP A 192 -20.47 -28.49 -16.98
CA ASP A 192 -19.30 -28.95 -17.77
C ASP A 192 -19.15 -28.20 -19.10
N ARG A 193 -20.27 -27.92 -19.78
CA ARG A 193 -20.26 -27.19 -21.06
C ARG A 193 -19.79 -25.75 -20.88
N ARG A 194 -20.26 -25.08 -19.82
CA ARG A 194 -19.85 -23.71 -19.51
C ARG A 194 -18.38 -23.67 -19.07
N LEU A 195 -17.94 -24.64 -18.27
CA LEU A 195 -16.53 -24.77 -17.86
C LEU A 195 -15.60 -24.96 -19.05
N VAL A 196 -15.98 -25.78 -20.02
CA VAL A 196 -15.19 -25.93 -21.26
C VAL A 196 -15.15 -24.63 -22.07
N LEU A 197 -16.26 -23.90 -22.19
CA LEU A 197 -16.28 -22.63 -22.92
C LEU A 197 -15.43 -21.57 -22.24
N ASP A 198 -15.59 -21.40 -20.92
CA ASP A 198 -14.87 -20.39 -20.15
C ASP A 198 -13.38 -20.74 -20.03
N ALA A 199 -13.04 -22.02 -19.88
CA ALA A 199 -11.67 -22.49 -19.92
C ALA A 199 -11.04 -22.21 -21.29
N ARG A 200 -11.75 -22.45 -22.39
CA ARG A 200 -11.26 -22.11 -23.74
C ARG A 200 -11.09 -20.61 -23.91
N GLU A 201 -12.06 -19.81 -23.51
CA GLU A 201 -12.00 -18.35 -23.61
C GLU A 201 -10.78 -17.78 -22.87
N ARG A 202 -10.45 -18.31 -21.69
CA ARG A 202 -9.41 -17.75 -20.81
C ARG A 202 -8.04 -18.42 -20.95
N LEU A 203 -7.99 -19.70 -21.30
CA LEU A 203 -6.76 -20.50 -21.30
C LEU A 203 -6.28 -20.90 -22.71
N ASP A 204 -7.13 -20.81 -23.74
CA ASP A 204 -6.66 -20.94 -25.13
C ASP A 204 -5.65 -19.82 -25.41
N GLY A 205 -4.64 -20.15 -26.21
CA GLY A 205 -3.60 -19.22 -26.58
C GLY A 205 -2.72 -19.76 -27.68
N VAL A 206 -1.57 -19.11 -27.86
CA VAL A 206 -0.57 -19.47 -28.85
C VAL A 206 0.81 -19.25 -28.25
N ILE A 207 1.72 -20.19 -28.50
CA ILE A 207 3.16 -19.96 -28.31
C ILE A 207 3.69 -19.28 -29.57
N ALA A 208 4.32 -18.13 -29.39
CA ALA A 208 4.86 -17.31 -30.46
C ALA A 208 6.27 -16.84 -30.13
N LYS A 209 6.97 -16.43 -31.19
CA LYS A 209 8.17 -15.62 -31.11
C LYS A 209 7.82 -14.17 -31.45
N ALA A 210 8.47 -13.20 -30.82
CA ALA A 210 8.24 -11.79 -31.15
C ALA A 210 9.52 -10.97 -31.17
N VAL A 211 9.53 -9.94 -32.02
CA VAL A 211 10.51 -8.85 -31.97
C VAL A 211 9.75 -7.56 -31.71
N ILE A 212 10.18 -6.83 -30.69
CA ILE A 212 9.64 -5.50 -30.38
C ILE A 212 10.57 -4.46 -30.98
N ILE A 213 10.03 -3.63 -31.86
CA ILE A 213 10.76 -2.54 -32.51
C ILE A 213 10.33 -1.23 -31.84
N PRO A 214 11.07 -0.70 -30.86
CA PRO A 214 10.74 0.56 -30.22
C PRO A 214 11.06 1.75 -31.13
N ALA A 215 10.23 2.79 -31.11
CA ALA A 215 10.44 4.03 -31.86
C ALA A 215 11.79 4.69 -31.56
N ASP A 216 12.32 4.48 -30.35
CA ASP A 216 13.62 5.00 -29.91
C ASP A 216 14.79 4.63 -30.85
N ARG A 217 14.67 3.56 -31.64
CA ARG A 217 15.68 3.17 -32.65
C ARG A 217 15.78 4.13 -33.84
N LEU A 218 14.70 4.85 -34.13
CA LEU A 218 14.58 5.77 -35.26
C LEU A 218 14.54 7.25 -34.84
N VAL A 219 14.48 7.56 -33.54
CA VAL A 219 14.46 8.96 -33.04
C VAL A 219 15.61 9.80 -33.59
N SER A 220 16.79 9.21 -33.78
CA SER A 220 17.96 9.89 -34.35
C SER A 220 17.83 10.28 -35.82
N GLU A 221 16.88 9.70 -36.55
CA GLU A 221 16.60 9.99 -37.96
C GLU A 221 15.49 11.03 -38.13
N ILE A 222 14.78 11.36 -37.05
CA ILE A 222 13.71 12.36 -37.05
C ILE A 222 14.32 13.75 -36.89
N ALA A 223 13.97 14.66 -37.79
CA ALA A 223 14.37 16.06 -37.72
C ALA A 223 13.88 16.74 -36.42
N GLU A 224 14.61 17.75 -35.96
CA GLU A 224 14.16 18.56 -34.83
C GLU A 224 12.82 19.23 -35.14
N PRO A 225 11.84 19.18 -34.22
CA PRO A 225 10.55 19.83 -34.44
C PRO A 225 10.70 21.35 -34.45
N THR A 226 9.93 22.00 -35.33
CA THR A 226 9.77 23.46 -35.34
C THR A 226 9.01 23.92 -34.10
N GLU A 227 9.14 25.21 -33.74
CA GLU A 227 8.48 25.78 -32.56
C GLU A 227 6.94 25.71 -32.68
N GLU A 228 6.41 25.89 -33.88
CA GLU A 228 4.99 25.75 -34.17
C GLU A 228 4.50 24.31 -33.97
N GLN A 229 5.30 23.31 -34.39
CA GLN A 229 4.99 21.89 -34.19
C GLN A 229 5.01 21.51 -32.71
N LEU A 230 6.00 22.00 -31.95
CA LEU A 230 6.07 21.77 -30.51
C LEU A 230 4.89 22.39 -29.77
N LYS A 231 4.49 23.60 -30.14
CA LYS A 231 3.33 24.25 -29.54
C LYS A 231 2.04 23.48 -29.81
N ALA A 232 1.81 23.07 -31.06
CA ALA A 232 0.66 22.26 -31.43
C ALA A 232 0.66 20.88 -30.72
N HIS A 233 1.83 20.26 -30.57
CA HIS A 233 2.00 19.01 -29.84
C HIS A 233 1.67 19.17 -28.34
N PHE A 234 2.20 20.22 -27.72
CA PHE A 234 1.92 20.56 -26.32
C PHE A 234 0.43 20.81 -26.10
N GLU A 235 -0.20 21.67 -26.91
CA GLU A 235 -1.63 21.97 -26.78
C GLU A 235 -2.51 20.71 -26.90
N LYS A 236 -2.12 19.74 -27.75
CA LYS A 236 -2.84 18.46 -27.90
C LYS A 236 -2.76 17.59 -26.63
N TYR A 237 -1.59 17.51 -25.98
CA TYR A 237 -1.36 16.60 -24.85
C TYR A 237 -1.29 17.28 -23.47
N GLN A 238 -1.48 18.60 -23.40
CA GLN A 238 -1.37 19.39 -22.17
C GLN A 238 -2.26 18.86 -21.04
N LYS A 239 -3.50 18.50 -21.40
CA LYS A 239 -4.54 18.05 -20.45
C LYS A 239 -4.63 16.53 -20.31
N VAL A 240 -3.75 15.80 -20.99
CA VAL A 240 -3.76 14.33 -21.01
C VAL A 240 -2.81 13.83 -19.92
N LYS A 241 -3.26 12.85 -19.13
CA LYS A 241 -2.37 12.16 -18.19
C LYS A 241 -1.42 11.24 -18.97
N PRO A 242 -0.13 11.15 -18.60
CA PRO A 242 0.84 10.33 -19.31
C PRO A 242 0.36 8.90 -19.61
N GLN A 243 -0.37 8.25 -18.71
CA GLN A 243 -0.82 6.85 -18.90
C GLN A 243 -2.14 6.72 -19.68
N ASP A 244 -2.92 7.80 -19.77
CA ASP A 244 -4.26 7.79 -20.40
C ASP A 244 -4.21 8.22 -21.87
N GLY A 245 -3.08 8.78 -22.32
CA GLY A 245 -2.89 9.21 -23.70
C GLY A 245 -2.85 8.04 -24.68
N GLU A 246 -3.33 8.29 -25.91
CA GLU A 246 -3.29 7.35 -27.04
C GLU A 246 -1.90 6.72 -27.24
N TYR A 247 -0.85 7.52 -27.05
CA TYR A 247 0.55 7.11 -27.20
C TYR A 247 1.30 6.94 -25.87
N GLY A 248 0.60 6.88 -24.74
CA GLY A 248 1.25 6.89 -23.42
C GLY A 248 1.99 8.21 -23.12
N ILE A 249 1.54 9.31 -23.74
CA ILE A 249 2.10 10.65 -23.60
C ILE A 249 1.05 11.59 -23.02
N GLY A 250 1.51 12.49 -22.15
CA GLY A 250 0.69 13.49 -21.49
C GLY A 250 1.55 14.46 -20.69
N TYR A 251 1.05 15.70 -20.53
CA TYR A 251 1.72 16.75 -19.78
C TYR A 251 0.93 17.20 -18.55
N VAL A 252 -0.06 16.39 -18.11
CA VAL A 252 -0.52 16.46 -16.73
C VAL A 252 0.58 15.93 -15.84
N LEU A 253 0.83 16.73 -14.82
CA LEU A 253 2.10 16.84 -14.17
C LEU A 253 1.76 16.51 -12.70
N PRO A 254 2.36 15.46 -12.09
CA PRO A 254 1.93 14.93 -10.80
C PRO A 254 2.13 15.93 -9.67
N GLU A 255 1.71 15.57 -8.46
CA GLU A 255 1.94 16.37 -7.26
C GLU A 255 3.43 16.73 -7.12
N ARG A 256 3.67 17.99 -6.76
CA ARG A 256 5.01 18.58 -6.64
C ARG A 256 5.11 19.40 -5.38
N VAL A 257 6.32 19.45 -4.83
CA VAL A 257 6.65 20.23 -3.66
C VAL A 257 7.94 21.03 -3.85
N LYS A 258 8.05 22.15 -3.14
CA LYS A 258 9.30 22.85 -2.88
C LYS A 258 9.73 22.53 -1.47
N LEU A 259 10.99 22.16 -1.28
CA LEU A 259 11.48 21.65 0.00
C LEU A 259 12.65 22.49 0.53
N GLU A 260 12.74 22.55 1.84
CA GLU A 260 13.90 23.05 2.56
C GLU A 260 14.23 22.06 3.67
N TRP A 261 15.51 21.74 3.86
CA TRP A 261 15.92 20.88 4.97
C TRP A 261 17.34 21.20 5.43
N PHE A 262 17.67 20.73 6.64
CA PHE A 262 19.06 20.63 7.07
C PHE A 262 19.41 19.21 7.51
N GLU A 263 20.70 18.87 7.38
CA GLU A 263 21.26 17.56 7.69
C GLU A 263 22.11 17.62 8.95
N ALA A 264 21.80 16.74 9.90
CA ALA A 264 22.68 16.38 11.00
C ALA A 264 23.40 15.07 10.64
N ASP A 265 24.66 15.19 10.24
CA ASP A 265 25.51 14.07 9.83
C ASP A 265 26.16 13.42 11.06
N ALA A 266 25.78 12.19 11.36
CA ALA A 266 26.29 11.45 12.51
C ALA A 266 27.79 11.11 12.35
N GLY A 267 28.28 10.93 11.12
CA GLY A 267 29.69 10.68 10.83
C GLY A 267 30.56 11.90 11.10
N GLU A 268 30.12 13.10 10.73
CA GLU A 268 30.83 14.34 11.07
C GLU A 268 30.80 14.62 12.58
N ILE A 269 29.69 14.33 13.26
CA ILE A 269 29.61 14.43 14.73
C ILE A 269 30.52 13.39 15.40
N ALA A 270 30.57 12.15 14.91
CA ALA A 270 31.45 11.13 15.48
C ALA A 270 32.94 11.51 15.42
N LYS A 271 33.37 12.26 14.39
CA LYS A 271 34.78 12.71 14.24
C LYS A 271 35.22 13.71 15.31
N ILE A 272 34.30 14.49 15.88
CA ILE A 272 34.62 15.50 16.89
C ILE A 272 34.52 14.96 18.32
N VAL A 273 33.81 13.85 18.52
CA VAL A 273 33.68 13.19 19.83
C VAL A 273 35.02 12.56 20.22
N LYS A 274 35.59 13.02 21.33
CA LYS A 274 36.82 12.46 21.90
C LYS A 274 36.46 11.56 23.09
N PRO A 275 36.73 10.25 23.04
CA PRO A 275 36.46 9.36 24.16
C PRO A 275 37.40 9.70 25.32
N ASP A 276 36.84 9.83 26.53
CA ASP A 276 37.62 10.03 27.76
C ASP A 276 38.41 8.75 28.09
N PRO A 277 39.75 8.81 28.23
CA PRO A 277 40.57 7.67 28.62
C PRO A 277 40.10 6.94 29.88
N ILE A 278 39.52 7.67 30.84
CA ILE A 278 38.99 7.08 32.09
C ILE A 278 37.71 6.29 31.79
N ALA A 279 36.83 6.82 30.95
CA ALA A 279 35.61 6.14 30.52
C ALA A 279 35.93 4.87 29.70
N VAL A 280 36.95 4.90 28.84
CA VAL A 280 37.44 3.73 28.09
C VAL A 280 37.92 2.62 29.02
N SER A 281 38.72 2.98 30.05
CA SER A 281 39.19 2.00 31.04
C SER A 281 38.05 1.45 31.91
N LYS A 282 37.06 2.27 32.25
CA LYS A 282 35.90 1.87 33.05
C LYS A 282 34.98 0.93 32.27
N GLU A 283 34.70 1.24 31.00
CA GLU A 283 33.89 0.43 30.10
C GLU A 283 34.53 -0.96 29.89
N TYR A 284 35.86 -1.02 29.75
CA TYR A 284 36.58 -2.29 29.70
C TYR A 284 36.43 -3.14 30.97
N GLN A 285 36.50 -2.52 32.14
CA GLN A 285 36.40 -3.22 33.43
C GLN A 285 34.98 -3.72 33.72
N LEU A 286 33.95 -2.95 33.35
CA LEU A 286 32.55 -3.30 33.58
C LEU A 286 32.04 -4.34 32.58
N ASN A 287 32.54 -4.33 31.34
CA ASN A 287 32.07 -5.21 30.27
C ASN A 287 33.13 -6.23 29.82
N ARG A 288 33.79 -6.87 30.78
CA ARG A 288 34.86 -7.88 30.57
C ARG A 288 34.40 -9.05 29.69
N ASP A 289 33.15 -9.48 29.85
CA ASP A 289 32.55 -10.58 29.07
C ASP A 289 32.38 -10.22 27.58
N LYS A 290 32.25 -8.92 27.27
CA LYS A 290 32.10 -8.39 25.90
C LYS A 290 33.45 -8.09 25.24
N TYR A 291 34.49 -7.84 26.04
CA TYR A 291 35.86 -7.54 25.58
C TYR A 291 36.87 -8.52 26.23
N PRO A 292 36.91 -9.80 25.80
CA PRO A 292 37.69 -10.85 26.46
C PRO A 292 39.20 -10.73 26.27
N GLY A 293 39.66 -9.90 25.32
CA GLY A 293 41.08 -9.68 25.02
C GLY A 293 41.80 -8.75 26.01
N GLU A 294 43.11 -8.61 25.82
CA GLU A 294 43.90 -7.62 26.56
C GLU A 294 43.47 -6.19 26.18
N PHE A 295 43.52 -5.27 27.16
CA PHE A 295 43.07 -3.88 26.98
C PHE A 295 43.68 -3.21 25.74
N ALA A 296 44.97 -3.44 25.48
CA ALA A 296 45.65 -2.86 24.32
C ALA A 296 45.07 -3.31 22.97
N ALA A 297 44.58 -4.56 22.88
CA ALA A 297 43.99 -5.12 21.67
C ALA A 297 42.51 -4.72 21.50
N GLU A 298 41.78 -4.52 22.59
CA GLU A 298 40.34 -4.18 22.57
C GLU A 298 40.05 -2.68 22.63
N LYS A 299 41.04 -1.86 23.00
CA LYS A 299 40.91 -0.40 23.16
C LYS A 299 40.22 0.29 21.97
N GLY A 300 40.61 -0.05 20.74
CA GLY A 300 40.02 0.57 19.54
C GLY A 300 38.53 0.27 19.37
N LYS A 301 38.07 -0.94 19.74
CA LYS A 301 36.64 -1.30 19.68
C LYS A 301 35.84 -0.59 20.77
N ILE A 302 36.42 -0.43 21.96
CA ILE A 302 35.80 0.26 23.09
C ILE A 302 35.68 1.76 22.81
N GLU A 303 36.72 2.38 22.24
CA GLU A 303 36.69 3.77 21.81
C GLU A 303 35.60 3.99 20.75
N GLN A 304 35.49 3.12 19.74
CA GLN A 304 34.42 3.19 18.75
C GLN A 304 33.02 3.03 19.35
N ALA A 305 32.86 2.12 20.33
CA ALA A 305 31.59 1.92 21.02
C ALA A 305 31.17 3.17 21.83
N LEU A 306 32.13 3.80 22.53
CA LEU A 306 31.90 5.04 23.29
C LEU A 306 31.62 6.23 22.37
N ILE A 307 32.35 6.36 21.26
CA ILE A 307 32.09 7.38 20.23
C ILE A 307 30.68 7.22 19.67
N LYS A 308 30.29 5.98 19.34
CA LYS A 308 28.94 5.69 18.85
C LYS A 308 27.88 6.05 19.88
N SER A 309 28.03 5.60 21.13
CA SER A 309 27.09 5.90 22.22
C SER A 309 26.93 7.41 22.41
N LYS A 310 28.05 8.15 22.43
CA LYS A 310 28.00 9.60 22.62
C LYS A 310 27.44 10.32 21.40
N THR A 311 27.69 9.82 20.20
CA THR A 311 27.08 10.35 18.96
C THR A 311 25.57 10.15 18.99
N ASP A 312 25.09 8.96 19.39
CA ASP A 312 23.67 8.67 19.51
C ASP A 312 22.99 9.57 20.57
N GLU A 313 23.67 9.86 21.70
CA GLU A 313 23.21 10.85 22.70
C GLU A 313 23.08 12.27 22.10
N VAL A 314 24.11 12.73 21.40
CA VAL A 314 24.10 14.05 20.74
C VAL A 314 22.99 14.13 19.69
N MET A 315 22.78 13.08 18.90
CA MET A 315 21.71 13.02 17.90
C MET A 315 20.32 13.06 18.57
N ALA A 316 20.14 12.36 19.68
CA ALA A 316 18.89 12.42 20.46
C ALA A 316 18.65 13.82 21.07
N GLU A 317 19.72 14.51 21.47
CA GLU A 317 19.65 15.89 21.97
C GLU A 317 19.31 16.89 20.84
N ILE A 318 19.87 16.72 19.65
CA ILE A 318 19.47 17.47 18.43
C ILE A 318 17.97 17.28 18.17
N ASP A 319 17.46 16.04 18.18
CA ASP A 319 16.04 15.73 18.00
C ASP A 319 15.17 16.46 19.05
N ARG A 320 15.59 16.41 20.32
CA ARG A 320 14.87 17.04 21.44
C ARG A 320 14.80 18.56 21.29
N VAL A 321 15.94 19.19 21.00
CA VAL A 321 16.04 20.66 20.87
C VAL A 321 15.25 21.13 19.66
N TYR A 322 15.41 20.49 18.50
CA TYR A 322 14.66 20.84 17.29
C TYR A 322 13.15 20.79 17.53
N LYS A 323 12.67 19.68 18.11
CA LYS A 323 11.25 19.48 18.43
C LYS A 323 10.74 20.54 19.40
N ALA A 324 11.54 20.94 20.39
CA ALA A 324 11.18 22.01 21.31
C ALA A 324 11.04 23.37 20.60
N ARG A 325 11.95 23.69 19.66
CA ARG A 325 11.92 24.94 18.88
C ARG A 325 10.71 25.00 17.95
N VAL A 326 10.43 23.93 17.20
CA VAL A 326 9.26 23.84 16.32
C VAL A 326 7.96 23.97 17.12
N ARG A 327 7.86 23.28 18.27
CA ARG A 327 6.69 23.40 19.15
C ARG A 327 6.54 24.78 19.76
N ALA A 328 7.64 25.44 20.15
CA ALA A 328 7.58 26.80 20.66
C ALA A 328 7.04 27.78 19.60
N ALA A 329 7.49 27.64 18.35
CA ALA A 329 7.04 28.48 17.24
C ALA A 329 5.57 28.24 16.85
N THR A 330 5.08 27.01 16.99
CA THR A 330 3.72 26.61 16.54
C THR A 330 2.67 26.61 17.65
N ARG A 331 3.06 26.72 18.93
CA ARG A 331 2.16 26.61 20.09
C ARG A 331 1.06 27.69 20.12
N SER A 332 1.35 28.89 19.62
CA SER A 332 0.40 30.00 19.58
C SER A 332 -0.65 29.88 18.47
N LEU A 333 -0.45 28.96 17.52
CA LEU A 333 -1.34 28.78 16.37
C LEU A 333 -2.59 27.99 16.78
N GLU A 334 -3.76 28.49 16.37
CA GLU A 334 -5.04 27.79 16.55
C GLU A 334 -5.01 26.46 15.79
N ALA A 335 -5.45 25.38 16.45
CA ALA A 335 -5.55 24.07 15.83
C ALA A 335 -6.86 23.94 15.03
N ASP A 336 -6.78 23.35 13.85
CA ASP A 336 -7.92 22.99 13.02
C ASP A 336 -7.77 21.53 12.60
N GLY A 337 -8.29 20.61 13.42
CA GLY A 337 -8.03 19.18 13.25
C GLY A 337 -6.53 18.85 13.38
N PRO A 338 -5.91 18.15 12.39
CA PRO A 338 -4.49 17.83 12.41
C PRO A 338 -3.58 19.00 11.97
N ILE A 339 -4.14 20.10 11.46
CA ILE A 339 -3.39 21.25 10.92
C ILE A 339 -3.50 22.50 11.80
N ARG A 340 -2.73 23.54 11.46
CA ARG A 340 -2.73 24.84 12.15
C ARG A 340 -3.29 25.93 11.24
N LYS A 341 -4.09 26.84 11.81
CA LYS A 341 -4.48 28.07 11.10
C LYS A 341 -3.31 29.04 11.11
N LEU A 342 -2.75 29.32 9.92
CA LEU A 342 -1.61 30.22 9.75
C LEU A 342 -2.10 31.67 9.65
N PRO A 343 -1.52 32.62 10.41
CA PRO A 343 -1.82 34.03 10.25
C PRO A 343 -1.28 34.57 8.91
N ALA A 344 -1.83 35.68 8.42
CA ALA A 344 -1.46 36.25 7.12
C ALA A 344 0.02 36.68 7.04
N ASP A 345 0.65 36.99 8.17
CA ASP A 345 2.06 37.37 8.28
C ASP A 345 2.97 36.20 8.69
N TRP A 346 2.46 34.96 8.69
CA TRP A 346 3.20 33.76 9.11
C TRP A 346 4.52 33.59 8.36
N GLU A 347 4.55 33.90 7.06
CA GLU A 347 5.78 33.75 6.27
C GLU A 347 6.94 34.59 6.80
N SER A 348 6.66 35.73 7.45
CA SER A 348 7.67 36.57 8.11
C SER A 348 8.02 36.11 9.53
N GLN A 349 7.13 35.36 10.19
CA GLN A 349 7.30 34.89 11.57
C GLN A 349 7.85 33.47 11.67
N ARG A 350 7.68 32.66 10.62
CA ARG A 350 8.04 31.24 10.65
C ARG A 350 9.55 31.05 10.82
N PRO A 351 9.99 30.03 11.57
CA PRO A 351 11.39 29.69 11.61
C PRO A 351 11.83 29.07 10.26
N THR A 352 12.93 29.57 9.71
CA THR A 352 13.60 29.00 8.52
C THR A 352 14.45 27.79 8.92
N MET A 353 14.77 26.89 7.98
CA MET A 353 15.64 25.76 8.30
C MET A 353 17.05 26.23 8.68
N GLU A 354 17.51 27.33 8.10
CA GLU A 354 18.78 27.96 8.46
C GLU A 354 18.78 28.48 9.91
N SER A 355 17.72 29.19 10.32
CA SER A 355 17.61 29.65 11.72
C SER A 355 17.49 28.46 12.69
N LEU A 356 16.71 27.43 12.36
CA LEU A 356 16.56 26.25 13.22
C LEU A 356 17.88 25.47 13.32
N ALA A 357 18.60 25.29 12.22
CA ALA A 357 19.90 24.65 12.22
C ALA A 357 20.88 25.37 13.15
N ASN A 358 20.92 26.70 13.10
CA ASN A 358 21.78 27.51 13.96
C ASN A 358 21.37 27.45 15.44
N ASP A 359 20.08 27.58 15.73
CA ASP A 359 19.54 27.52 17.10
C ASP A 359 19.74 26.14 17.73
N VAL A 360 19.53 25.07 16.96
CA VAL A 360 19.73 23.69 17.41
C VAL A 360 21.20 23.46 17.68
N ARG A 361 22.08 23.85 16.75
CA ARG A 361 23.53 23.75 16.93
C ARG A 361 23.95 24.44 18.23
N GLN A 362 23.64 25.72 18.40
CA GLN A 362 24.05 26.49 19.57
C GLN A 362 23.55 25.86 20.88
N ALA A 363 22.28 25.46 20.94
CA ALA A 363 21.72 24.88 22.16
C ALA A 363 22.34 23.52 22.52
N VAL A 364 22.71 22.70 21.53
CA VAL A 364 23.40 21.42 21.77
C VAL A 364 24.86 21.66 22.14
N GLU A 365 25.53 22.66 21.56
CA GLU A 365 26.89 23.05 21.98
C GLU A 365 26.91 23.50 23.45
N GLU A 366 25.88 24.22 23.89
CA GLU A 366 25.72 24.66 25.29
C GLU A 366 25.39 23.50 26.25
N SER A 367 24.57 22.53 25.83
CA SER A 367 24.18 21.39 26.70
C SER A 367 25.24 20.29 26.79
N GLU A 368 25.88 19.95 25.67
CA GLU A 368 26.84 18.85 25.56
C GLU A 368 28.30 19.31 25.70
N GLY A 369 28.57 20.63 25.61
CA GLY A 369 29.92 21.19 25.68
C GLY A 369 30.81 20.81 24.47
N LEU A 370 30.21 20.35 23.37
CA LEU A 370 30.87 19.95 22.14
C LEU A 370 30.69 21.02 21.07
N LYS A 371 31.75 21.36 20.31
CA LYS A 371 31.63 22.28 19.16
C LYS A 371 31.17 21.50 17.94
N LEU A 372 29.91 21.66 17.56
CA LEU A 372 29.31 20.93 16.46
C LEU A 372 29.70 21.55 15.11
N PRO A 373 29.83 20.73 14.04
CA PRO A 373 29.97 21.26 12.69
C PRO A 373 28.72 22.08 12.30
N THR A 374 28.89 23.01 11.36
CA THR A 374 27.74 23.71 10.78
C THR A 374 26.89 22.72 9.99
N PHE A 375 25.60 22.64 10.29
CA PHE A 375 24.69 21.77 9.56
C PHE A 375 24.52 22.24 8.11
N ARG A 376 24.50 21.29 7.18
CA ARG A 376 24.26 21.58 5.77
C ARG A 376 22.78 21.87 5.57
N VAL A 377 22.45 23.08 5.12
CA VAL A 377 21.09 23.47 4.74
C VAL A 377 20.95 23.39 3.22
N VAL A 378 19.89 22.73 2.75
CA VAL A 378 19.55 22.63 1.33
C VAL A 378 18.17 23.25 1.12
N ARG A 379 18.08 24.19 0.19
CA ARG A 379 16.85 24.91 -0.14
C ARG A 379 16.53 24.74 -1.62
N LEU A 380 15.39 24.11 -1.92
CA LEU A 380 14.84 23.92 -3.25
C LEU A 380 13.61 24.82 -3.44
N ALA A 381 13.80 26.14 -3.29
CA ALA A 381 12.73 27.12 -3.42
C ALA A 381 12.44 27.52 -4.88
N ASP A 382 13.41 27.38 -5.77
CA ASP A 382 13.29 27.80 -7.18
C ASP A 382 12.94 26.65 -8.12
N ARG A 383 12.91 25.42 -7.61
CA ARG A 383 12.63 24.21 -8.37
C ARG A 383 11.52 23.40 -7.72
N TRP A 384 10.54 23.01 -8.53
CA TRP A 384 9.56 22.01 -8.13
C TRP A 384 10.16 20.61 -8.19
N VAL A 385 9.97 19.84 -7.11
CA VAL A 385 10.34 18.43 -7.02
C VAL A 385 9.07 17.61 -7.15
N ARG A 386 9.00 16.68 -8.10
CA ARG A 386 7.88 15.74 -8.20
C ARG A 386 8.00 14.66 -7.12
N LEU A 387 6.89 14.20 -6.58
CA LEU A 387 6.90 13.20 -5.50
C LEU A 387 7.59 11.90 -5.91
N ASP A 388 7.44 11.46 -7.17
CA ASP A 388 8.09 10.26 -7.73
C ASP A 388 9.62 10.40 -7.86
N GLU A 389 10.14 11.63 -7.92
CA GLU A 389 11.57 11.91 -7.97
C GLU A 389 12.22 12.00 -6.57
N VAL A 390 11.43 12.09 -5.50
CA VAL A 390 11.92 12.29 -4.12
C VAL A 390 12.87 11.18 -3.71
N SER A 391 12.56 9.93 -4.05
CA SER A 391 13.38 8.75 -3.73
C SER A 391 14.80 8.78 -4.32
N ASN A 392 14.98 9.52 -5.41
CA ASN A 392 16.26 9.68 -6.11
C ASN A 392 17.09 10.85 -5.57
N MET A 393 16.55 11.66 -4.65
CA MET A 393 17.29 12.77 -4.06
C MET A 393 18.45 12.25 -3.18
N PRO A 394 19.68 12.77 -3.37
CA PRO A 394 20.82 12.39 -2.53
C PRO A 394 20.57 12.70 -1.04
N GLY A 395 20.90 11.75 -0.17
CA GLY A 395 20.74 11.88 1.29
C GLY A 395 19.31 11.62 1.75
N ILE A 396 18.47 12.66 1.76
CA ILE A 396 17.13 12.64 2.38
C ILE A 396 16.13 11.75 1.62
N GLY A 397 16.31 11.56 0.31
CA GLY A 397 15.32 10.90 -0.56
C GLY A 397 14.98 9.46 -0.18
N ARG A 398 15.96 8.71 0.35
CA ARG A 398 15.77 7.33 0.84
C ARG A 398 15.44 7.25 2.33
N GLY A 399 15.24 8.40 2.97
CA GLY A 399 14.96 8.45 4.38
C GLY A 399 13.54 8.05 4.72
N THR A 400 13.35 7.65 5.98
CA THR A 400 12.05 7.22 6.51
C THR A 400 11.70 8.00 7.77
N VAL A 401 10.42 8.33 7.93
CA VAL A 401 9.89 8.93 9.16
C VAL A 401 9.23 7.84 9.99
N ARG A 402 9.58 7.77 11.28
CA ARG A 402 9.00 6.80 12.23
C ARG A 402 7.93 7.46 13.09
N LEU A 403 6.74 6.87 13.11
CA LEU A 403 5.58 7.31 13.89
C LEU A 403 5.05 6.12 14.70
N GLY A 404 5.41 6.06 15.98
CA GLY A 404 5.06 4.91 16.82
C GLY A 404 5.69 3.62 16.28
N SER A 405 4.86 2.63 15.95
CA SER A 405 5.29 1.36 15.34
C SER A 405 5.43 1.41 13.82
N ASN A 406 4.98 2.48 13.17
CA ASN A 406 4.92 2.58 11.71
C ASN A 406 6.11 3.39 11.18
N SER A 407 6.58 3.03 9.99
CA SER A 407 7.64 3.74 9.27
C SER A 407 7.14 4.05 7.86
N SER A 408 7.27 5.30 7.43
CA SER A 408 6.85 5.76 6.10
C SER A 408 8.03 6.35 5.35
N SER A 409 8.09 6.15 4.03
CA SER A 409 9.10 6.81 3.19
C SER A 409 8.86 8.31 3.13
N LEU A 410 9.90 9.10 2.82
CA LEU A 410 9.74 10.55 2.64
C LEU A 410 8.67 10.90 1.60
N GLU A 411 8.61 10.15 0.49
CA GLU A 411 7.58 10.32 -0.54
C GLU A 411 6.16 10.18 0.03
N GLN A 412 5.89 9.13 0.82
CA GLN A 412 4.60 8.91 1.47
C GLN A 412 4.26 10.02 2.47
N VAL A 413 5.27 10.54 3.17
CA VAL A 413 5.09 11.64 4.13
C VAL A 413 4.73 12.92 3.38
N LEU A 414 5.42 13.24 2.29
CA LEU A 414 5.13 14.43 1.47
C LEU A 414 3.78 14.34 0.77
N ALA A 415 3.36 13.15 0.34
CA ALA A 415 2.01 12.91 -0.20
C ALA A 415 0.90 13.11 0.85
N SER A 416 1.26 13.11 2.14
CA SER A 416 0.34 13.34 3.26
C SER A 416 0.27 14.81 3.69
N ASP A 417 0.85 15.73 2.90
CA ASP A 417 0.70 17.16 3.15
C ASP A 417 -0.78 17.58 3.08
N ALA A 418 -1.18 18.48 3.98
CA ALA A 418 -2.54 18.97 4.11
C ALA A 418 -3.13 19.56 2.81
N ASP A 419 -2.29 20.09 1.92
CA ASP A 419 -2.74 20.62 0.64
C ASP A 419 -3.13 19.50 -0.36
N PHE A 420 -2.64 18.28 -0.16
CA PHE A 420 -3.01 17.08 -0.95
C PHE A 420 -4.05 16.23 -0.23
N ASP A 421 -3.86 15.95 1.06
CA ASP A 421 -4.79 15.20 1.92
C ASP A 421 -5.00 15.89 3.27
N PRO A 422 -6.06 16.73 3.41
CA PRO A 422 -6.39 17.41 4.67
C PRO A 422 -6.69 16.48 5.84
N LYS A 423 -6.96 15.19 5.59
CA LYS A 423 -7.28 14.20 6.63
C LYS A 423 -6.09 13.36 7.05
N ALA A 424 -4.90 13.63 6.48
CA ALA A 424 -3.69 12.90 6.81
C ALA A 424 -3.39 12.96 8.32
N PRO A 425 -3.05 11.82 8.95
CA PRO A 425 -2.83 11.74 10.40
C PRO A 425 -1.54 12.45 10.86
N LEU A 426 -0.64 12.72 9.93
CA LEU A 426 0.67 13.32 10.18
C LEU A 426 0.62 14.82 10.47
N GLY A 427 -0.45 15.50 10.05
CA GLY A 427 -0.57 16.96 10.18
C GLY A 427 0.56 17.72 9.49
N LEU A 428 1.16 17.13 8.45
CA LEU A 428 2.16 17.83 7.63
C LEU A 428 1.46 18.98 6.91
N GLN A 429 2.07 20.16 6.93
CA GLN A 429 1.47 21.37 6.39
C GLN A 429 2.54 22.26 5.77
N THR A 430 2.24 22.77 4.57
CA THR A 430 3.01 23.81 3.90
C THR A 430 3.35 24.98 4.83
N LEU A 431 4.61 25.42 4.79
CA LEU A 431 5.24 26.45 5.63
C LEU A 431 5.33 26.14 7.13
N VAL A 432 5.04 24.91 7.55
CA VAL A 432 5.23 24.45 8.93
C VAL A 432 6.30 23.35 8.95
N PRO A 433 7.42 23.53 9.69
CA PRO A 433 8.42 22.47 9.83
C PRO A 433 7.84 21.22 10.49
N LEU A 434 8.16 20.04 9.96
CA LEU A 434 7.75 18.78 10.59
C LEU A 434 8.55 18.57 11.87
N ASP A 435 7.90 18.19 12.98
CA ASP A 435 8.55 18.06 14.30
C ASP A 435 9.28 16.71 14.51
N THR A 436 9.22 15.84 13.50
CA THR A 436 9.77 14.49 13.50
C THR A 436 10.80 14.37 12.38
N PRO A 437 12.02 13.89 12.67
CA PRO A 437 13.08 13.79 11.66
C PRO A 437 12.80 12.69 10.63
N VAL A 438 13.39 12.87 9.46
CA VAL A 438 13.58 11.82 8.47
C VAL A 438 14.92 11.13 8.76
N GLU A 439 14.89 9.81 8.93
CA GLU A 439 16.05 8.99 9.24
C GLU A 439 16.60 8.35 7.96
N SER A 440 17.89 8.52 7.65
CA SER A 440 18.56 7.81 6.55
C SER A 440 19.90 7.28 7.04
N GLY A 441 19.96 5.97 7.32
CA GLY A 441 21.08 5.37 8.03
C GLY A 441 21.20 5.92 9.45
N GLN A 442 22.35 6.53 9.78
CA GLN A 442 22.56 7.22 11.06
C GLN A 442 22.29 8.73 10.99
N ASN A 443 22.08 9.29 9.79
CA ASN A 443 21.86 10.72 9.60
C ASN A 443 20.40 11.07 9.89
N ARG A 444 20.19 12.29 10.39
CA ARG A 444 18.87 12.88 10.61
C ARG A 444 18.69 14.09 9.71
N PHE A 445 17.53 14.17 9.09
CA PHE A 445 17.14 15.30 8.25
C PHE A 445 15.86 15.92 8.80
N TYR A 446 15.86 17.24 8.88
CA TYR A 446 14.71 18.01 9.34
C TYR A 446 14.28 18.92 8.20
N PHE A 447 13.00 18.87 7.84
CA PHE A 447 12.52 19.51 6.63
C PHE A 447 11.24 20.32 6.85
N CYS A 448 10.99 21.22 5.90
CA CYS A 448 9.77 21.99 5.77
C CYS A 448 9.37 22.01 4.30
N VAL A 449 8.06 21.82 4.05
CA VAL A 449 7.47 22.03 2.73
C VAL A 449 7.26 23.53 2.55
N LEU A 450 7.88 24.12 1.53
CA LEU A 450 7.79 25.55 1.25
C LEU A 450 6.56 25.90 0.42
N ALA A 451 6.19 25.04 -0.50
CA ALA A 451 5.01 25.18 -1.35
C ALA A 451 4.63 23.81 -1.94
N THR A 452 3.35 23.64 -2.22
CA THR A 452 2.77 22.46 -2.87
C THR A 452 2.12 22.89 -4.19
N LYS A 453 2.04 21.94 -5.12
CA LYS A 453 1.25 22.08 -6.34
C LYS A 453 0.63 20.72 -6.64
N GLY A 454 -0.71 20.68 -6.65
CA GLY A 454 -1.46 19.47 -6.95
C GLY A 454 -1.22 18.94 -8.36
N GLU A 455 -1.82 17.78 -8.64
CA GLU A 455 -1.88 17.25 -10.00
C GLU A 455 -2.58 18.26 -10.92
N ALA A 456 -1.85 18.79 -11.90
CA ALA A 456 -2.36 19.80 -12.82
C ALA A 456 -1.65 19.70 -14.17
N PRO A 457 -2.30 20.16 -15.27
CA PRO A 457 -1.62 20.37 -16.55
C PRO A 457 -0.40 21.28 -16.40
N ALA A 458 0.66 21.00 -17.16
CA ALA A 458 1.78 21.93 -17.30
C ALA A 458 1.30 23.32 -17.73
N GLU A 459 1.81 24.37 -17.09
CA GLU A 459 1.32 25.75 -17.31
C GLU A 459 1.84 26.32 -18.62
N SER A 460 2.99 25.85 -19.09
CA SER A 460 3.63 26.30 -20.31
C SER A 460 4.46 25.19 -20.95
N LEU A 461 4.75 25.36 -22.24
CA LEU A 461 5.66 24.47 -22.97
C LEU A 461 7.06 24.47 -22.33
N ASP A 462 7.52 25.60 -21.79
CA ASP A 462 8.87 25.70 -21.21
C ASP A 462 9.06 24.79 -19.99
N GLU A 463 8.00 24.50 -19.23
CA GLU A 463 8.04 23.57 -18.10
C GLU A 463 8.32 22.11 -18.53
N VAL A 464 7.96 21.76 -19.77
CA VAL A 464 8.06 20.39 -20.30
C VAL A 464 8.78 20.30 -21.64
N ARG A 465 9.52 21.33 -22.04
CA ARG A 465 10.04 21.50 -23.42
C ARG A 465 10.89 20.32 -23.87
N ASP A 466 11.87 19.91 -23.06
CA ASP A 466 12.76 18.79 -23.38
C ASP A 466 11.98 17.48 -23.53
N ARG A 467 11.00 17.26 -22.65
CA ARG A 467 10.11 16.11 -22.71
C ARG A 467 9.22 16.14 -23.96
N ALA A 468 8.67 17.30 -24.31
CA ALA A 468 7.84 17.47 -25.48
C ALA A 468 8.61 17.24 -26.80
N ILE A 469 9.88 17.68 -26.86
CA ILE A 469 10.76 17.38 -28.01
C ILE A 469 11.00 15.87 -28.13
N ALA A 470 11.34 15.21 -27.02
CA ALA A 470 11.57 13.77 -27.01
C ALA A 470 10.30 13.01 -27.42
N ASP A 471 9.16 13.31 -26.81
CA ASP A 471 7.87 12.67 -27.08
C ASP A 471 7.42 12.88 -28.53
N PHE A 472 7.55 14.10 -29.07
CA PHE A 472 7.25 14.39 -30.48
C PHE A 472 8.07 13.52 -31.42
N LYS A 473 9.39 13.43 -31.20
CA LYS A 473 10.27 12.60 -32.04
C LYS A 473 9.92 11.12 -31.94
N ARG A 474 9.56 10.64 -30.75
CA ARG A 474 9.13 9.25 -30.56
C ARG A 474 7.84 8.93 -31.31
N ILE A 475 6.86 9.84 -31.29
CA ILE A 475 5.64 9.67 -32.10
C ILE A 475 5.97 9.67 -33.59
N ALA A 476 6.78 10.63 -34.07
CA ALA A 476 7.14 10.69 -35.48
C ALA A 476 7.92 9.43 -35.94
N ALA A 477 8.82 8.92 -35.10
CA ALA A 477 9.51 7.66 -35.31
C ALA A 477 8.55 6.46 -35.33
N PHE A 478 7.55 6.44 -34.43
CA PHE A 478 6.51 5.41 -34.42
C PHE A 478 5.64 5.44 -35.69
N GLU A 479 5.23 6.63 -36.16
CA GLU A 479 4.48 6.76 -37.42
C GLU A 479 5.30 6.30 -38.63
N LYS A 480 6.63 6.52 -38.62
CA LYS A 480 7.53 5.94 -39.63
C LYS A 480 7.52 4.40 -39.57
N LEU A 481 7.64 3.80 -38.39
CA LEU A 481 7.57 2.33 -38.23
C LEU A 481 6.23 1.76 -38.72
N LYS A 482 5.13 2.46 -38.43
CA LYS A 482 3.79 2.06 -38.87
C LYS A 482 3.68 2.05 -40.40
N GLY A 483 4.38 2.95 -41.09
CA GLY A 483 4.47 2.97 -42.56
C GLY A 483 5.25 1.79 -43.15
N GLU A 484 6.11 1.14 -42.37
CA GLU A 484 7.01 0.05 -42.81
C GLU A 484 6.50 -1.36 -42.41
N VAL A 485 5.28 -1.47 -41.89
CA VAL A 485 4.67 -2.71 -41.38
C VAL A 485 4.70 -3.87 -42.40
N GLU A 486 4.37 -3.60 -43.66
CA GLU A 486 4.38 -4.64 -44.70
C GLU A 486 5.81 -5.10 -45.05
N GLN A 487 6.80 -4.22 -44.96
CA GLN A 487 8.20 -4.59 -45.14
C GLN A 487 8.65 -5.53 -44.01
N PHE A 488 8.33 -5.19 -42.76
CA PHE A 488 8.67 -6.06 -41.62
C PHE A 488 7.99 -7.42 -41.73
N LYS A 489 6.72 -7.45 -42.17
CA LYS A 489 6.00 -8.71 -42.40
C LYS A 489 6.66 -9.53 -43.49
N SER A 490 7.00 -8.92 -44.63
CA SER A 490 7.67 -9.61 -45.74
C SER A 490 9.01 -10.20 -45.30
N THR A 491 9.85 -9.42 -44.63
CA THR A 491 11.17 -9.88 -44.14
C THR A 491 11.03 -10.98 -43.09
N ALA A 492 10.09 -10.87 -42.16
CA ALA A 492 9.84 -11.92 -41.16
C ALA A 492 9.39 -13.25 -41.79
N VAL A 493 8.61 -13.17 -42.88
CA VAL A 493 8.14 -14.37 -43.61
C VAL A 493 9.25 -15.00 -44.45
N SER A 494 10.08 -14.20 -45.12
CA SER A 494 11.11 -14.72 -46.03
C SER A 494 12.40 -15.13 -45.34
N GLU A 495 12.83 -14.37 -44.31
CA GLU A 495 14.15 -14.48 -43.69
C GLU A 495 14.10 -14.75 -42.18
N GLY A 496 12.92 -14.71 -41.57
CA GLY A 496 12.73 -14.93 -40.13
C GLY A 496 12.79 -13.65 -39.29
N LEU A 497 12.49 -13.79 -38.00
CA LEU A 497 12.44 -12.66 -37.05
C LEU A 497 13.82 -12.07 -36.76
N GLU A 498 14.87 -12.89 -36.82
CA GLU A 498 16.25 -12.46 -36.61
C GLU A 498 16.70 -11.47 -37.69
N ALA A 499 16.19 -11.61 -38.92
CA ALA A 499 16.48 -10.65 -40.01
C ALA A 499 15.85 -9.28 -39.72
N VAL A 500 14.59 -9.26 -39.27
CA VAL A 500 13.93 -8.03 -38.82
C VAL A 500 14.68 -7.38 -37.66
N ALA A 501 15.13 -8.19 -36.69
CA ALA A 501 15.90 -7.69 -35.55
C ALA A 501 17.23 -7.03 -35.95
N LYS A 502 17.90 -7.57 -36.98
CA LYS A 502 19.16 -7.03 -37.53
C LYS A 502 19.00 -5.75 -38.33
N MET A 503 17.81 -5.46 -38.89
CA MET A 503 17.57 -4.21 -39.63
C MET A 503 17.80 -2.95 -38.77
N PHE A 504 17.68 -3.08 -37.45
CA PHE A 504 17.82 -1.99 -36.48
C PHE A 504 19.15 -2.00 -35.72
N GLU A 505 20.09 -2.86 -36.15
CA GLU A 505 21.47 -2.83 -35.69
C GLU A 505 22.18 -1.64 -36.35
N LYS A 506 22.78 -0.77 -35.55
CA LYS A 506 23.63 0.32 -36.06
C LYS A 506 25.07 0.04 -35.63
N PRO A 507 25.98 -0.28 -36.57
CA PRO A 507 27.38 -0.49 -36.24
C PRO A 507 27.99 0.82 -35.71
N ALA A 508 29.03 0.70 -34.88
CA ALA A 508 29.73 1.85 -34.34
C ALA A 508 30.25 2.75 -35.47
N SER A 509 30.00 4.05 -35.38
CA SER A 509 30.50 5.04 -36.34
C SER A 509 31.05 6.25 -35.59
N GLY A 510 32.36 6.49 -35.71
CA GLY A 510 33.06 7.55 -34.99
C GLY A 510 33.02 7.36 -33.47
N THR A 511 32.50 8.36 -32.76
CA THR A 511 32.34 8.37 -31.29
C THR A 511 31.01 7.79 -30.81
N THR A 512 30.13 7.36 -31.71
CA THR A 512 28.81 6.80 -31.34
C THR A 512 28.95 5.31 -31.03
N PRO A 513 28.54 4.86 -29.83
CA PRO A 513 28.60 3.44 -29.46
C PRO A 513 27.68 2.60 -30.37
N PRO A 514 28.02 1.32 -30.61
CA PRO A 514 27.20 0.43 -31.42
C PRO A 514 25.84 0.21 -30.75
N ILE A 515 24.80 0.18 -31.57
CA ILE A 515 23.45 -0.16 -31.14
C ILE A 515 23.22 -1.62 -31.56
N PRO A 516 23.11 -2.58 -30.62
CA PRO A 516 22.99 -3.99 -30.95
C PRO A 516 21.65 -4.31 -31.62
N ALA A 517 21.60 -5.43 -32.35
CA ALA A 517 20.36 -5.98 -32.90
C ALA A 517 19.28 -6.15 -31.80
N LEU A 518 18.02 -6.11 -32.21
CA LEU A 518 16.90 -6.35 -31.29
C LEU A 518 16.91 -7.80 -30.80
N GLN A 519 16.41 -8.03 -29.59
CA GLN A 519 16.26 -9.38 -29.07
C GLN A 519 14.99 -10.03 -29.62
N VAL A 520 15.10 -11.25 -30.14
CA VAL A 520 13.95 -12.10 -30.41
C VAL A 520 13.51 -12.71 -29.08
N LEU A 521 12.23 -12.51 -28.74
CA LEU A 521 11.59 -13.10 -27.59
C LEU A 521 11.02 -14.45 -28.01
N ASP A 522 11.54 -15.52 -27.42
CA ASP A 522 11.03 -16.87 -27.62
C ASP A 522 10.01 -17.26 -26.54
N ASP A 523 9.21 -18.30 -26.83
CA ASP A 523 8.26 -18.95 -25.93
C ASP A 523 7.26 -18.00 -25.27
N LEU A 524 6.77 -17.01 -26.04
CA LEU A 524 5.72 -16.11 -25.61
C LEU A 524 4.37 -16.80 -25.74
N ARG A 525 3.70 -17.05 -24.61
CA ARG A 525 2.30 -17.44 -24.57
C ARG A 525 1.43 -16.19 -24.67
N ILE A 526 0.68 -16.10 -25.76
CA ILE A 526 -0.32 -15.05 -26.00
C ILE A 526 -1.69 -15.71 -25.84
N SER A 527 -2.49 -15.24 -24.90
CA SER A 527 -3.89 -15.65 -24.70
C SER A 527 -4.83 -14.45 -24.89
N ARG A 528 -6.14 -14.66 -24.76
CA ARG A 528 -7.10 -13.55 -24.78
C ARG A 528 -6.99 -12.64 -23.55
N THR A 529 -6.43 -13.16 -22.46
CA THR A 529 -6.42 -12.47 -21.16
C THR A 529 -5.05 -11.91 -20.79
N SER A 530 -3.98 -12.39 -21.40
CA SER A 530 -2.61 -11.97 -21.08
C SER A 530 -1.59 -12.34 -22.15
N VAL A 531 -0.43 -11.67 -22.12
CA VAL A 531 0.80 -12.05 -22.82
C VAL A 531 1.91 -12.29 -21.78
N GLY A 532 2.60 -13.41 -21.86
CA GLY A 532 3.71 -13.71 -20.95
C GLY A 532 4.51 -14.94 -21.36
N LYS A 533 5.66 -15.17 -20.72
CA LYS A 533 6.40 -16.41 -20.88
C LYS A 533 5.78 -17.51 -20.02
N GLU A 534 5.75 -18.73 -20.53
CA GLU A 534 5.20 -19.87 -19.81
C GLU A 534 5.89 -20.01 -18.44
N PHE A 535 5.11 -20.02 -17.35
CA PHE A 535 5.57 -20.14 -15.96
C PHE A 535 6.48 -19.02 -15.42
N SER A 536 6.64 -17.90 -16.15
CA SER A 536 7.45 -16.76 -15.70
C SER A 536 6.58 -15.56 -15.32
N ARG A 537 7.04 -14.77 -14.35
CA ARG A 537 6.42 -13.47 -14.08
C ARG A 537 6.54 -12.57 -15.33
N PRO A 538 5.53 -11.74 -15.63
CA PRO A 538 5.65 -10.74 -16.68
C PRO A 538 6.87 -9.85 -16.39
N ASP A 539 7.80 -9.82 -17.34
CA ASP A 539 8.87 -8.83 -17.38
C ASP A 539 8.36 -7.54 -18.07
N ALA A 540 9.09 -6.44 -17.95
CA ALA A 540 8.68 -5.16 -18.56
C ALA A 540 8.47 -5.26 -20.09
N THR A 541 9.19 -6.19 -20.75
CA THR A 541 9.13 -6.42 -22.18
C THR A 541 7.83 -7.13 -22.59
N THR A 542 7.44 -8.18 -21.87
CA THR A 542 6.17 -8.89 -22.08
C THR A 542 4.97 -8.01 -21.72
N GLN A 543 5.08 -7.17 -20.69
CA GLN A 543 4.04 -6.20 -20.34
C GLN A 543 3.78 -5.17 -21.45
N THR A 544 4.80 -4.85 -22.26
CA THR A 544 4.66 -3.98 -23.44
C THR A 544 3.76 -4.60 -24.52
N LEU A 545 3.75 -5.94 -24.61
CA LEU A 545 2.93 -6.69 -25.57
C LEU A 545 1.56 -7.07 -25.02
N ASP A 546 1.33 -6.97 -23.72
CA ASP A 546 0.07 -7.32 -23.07
C ASP A 546 -0.99 -6.21 -23.23
N VAL A 547 -1.32 -5.95 -24.49
CA VAL A 547 -2.34 -4.98 -24.91
C VAL A 547 -3.42 -5.66 -25.75
N PRO A 548 -4.69 -5.20 -25.70
CA PRO A 548 -5.79 -5.81 -26.44
C PRO A 548 -5.51 -5.95 -27.94
N GLU A 549 -4.89 -4.94 -28.57
CA GLU A 549 -4.62 -4.90 -30.00
C GLU A 549 -3.72 -6.07 -30.46
N VAL A 550 -2.72 -6.41 -29.64
CA VAL A 550 -1.82 -7.55 -29.91
C VAL A 550 -2.55 -8.88 -29.69
N ARG A 551 -3.24 -9.01 -28.55
CA ARG A 551 -3.95 -10.25 -28.21
C ARG A 551 -5.03 -10.58 -29.22
N ASP A 552 -5.84 -9.59 -29.60
CA ASP A 552 -6.98 -9.78 -30.49
C ASP A 552 -6.51 -10.15 -31.91
N GLU A 553 -5.50 -9.47 -32.46
CA GLU A 553 -4.98 -9.77 -33.80
C GLU A 553 -4.28 -11.14 -33.85
N VAL A 554 -3.45 -11.47 -32.85
CA VAL A 554 -2.78 -12.78 -32.79
C VAL A 554 -3.80 -13.91 -32.63
N MET A 555 -4.75 -13.77 -31.72
CA MET A 555 -5.78 -14.80 -31.49
C MET A 555 -6.72 -14.94 -32.69
N LYS A 556 -7.08 -13.85 -33.37
CA LYS A 556 -7.86 -13.89 -34.62
C LYS A 556 -7.13 -14.66 -35.72
N GLN A 557 -5.82 -14.46 -35.87
CA GLN A 557 -5.00 -15.23 -36.82
C GLN A 557 -4.92 -16.71 -36.42
N ALA A 558 -4.78 -16.99 -35.12
CA ALA A 558 -4.74 -18.35 -34.59
C ALA A 558 -6.07 -19.10 -34.85
N ASP A 559 -7.20 -18.43 -34.63
CA ASP A 559 -8.54 -18.97 -34.89
C ASP A 559 -8.72 -19.31 -36.39
N ALA A 560 -8.16 -18.48 -37.29
CA ALA A 560 -8.21 -18.70 -38.73
C ALA A 560 -7.34 -19.88 -39.21
N LEU A 561 -6.19 -20.10 -38.56
CA LEU A 561 -5.31 -21.25 -38.82
C LEU A 561 -5.92 -22.56 -38.30
N GLY A 562 -6.61 -22.47 -37.18
CA GLY A 562 -7.23 -23.61 -36.50
C GLY A 562 -6.29 -24.34 -35.53
N PRO A 563 -6.86 -25.13 -34.60
CA PRO A 563 -6.12 -25.69 -33.46
C PRO A 563 -5.12 -26.80 -33.83
N LYS A 564 -5.14 -27.30 -35.06
CA LYS A 564 -4.26 -28.36 -35.56
C LYS A 564 -3.20 -27.83 -36.53
N ALA A 565 -3.11 -26.51 -36.70
CA ALA A 565 -2.13 -25.93 -37.60
C ALA A 565 -0.71 -26.17 -37.07
N GLU A 566 0.11 -26.84 -37.87
CA GLU A 566 1.54 -27.00 -37.58
C GLU A 566 2.32 -25.84 -38.19
N ALA A 567 3.46 -25.52 -37.57
CA ALA A 567 4.34 -24.49 -38.07
C ALA A 567 5.18 -25.00 -39.26
N THR A 568 4.79 -24.65 -40.49
CA THR A 568 5.58 -24.91 -41.70
C THR A 568 6.01 -23.62 -42.40
N PRO A 569 6.97 -23.67 -43.35
CA PRO A 569 7.33 -22.51 -44.17
C PRO A 569 6.16 -22.01 -45.04
N GLU A 570 5.29 -22.91 -45.52
CA GLU A 570 4.21 -22.57 -46.46
C GLU A 570 3.12 -21.70 -45.82
N ASN A 571 2.87 -21.84 -44.52
CA ASN A 571 1.92 -21.02 -43.76
C ASN A 571 2.59 -19.94 -42.91
N ALA A 572 3.90 -19.65 -43.11
CA ALA A 572 4.61 -18.60 -42.37
C ALA A 572 3.93 -17.23 -42.50
N ALA A 573 3.42 -16.88 -43.69
CA ALA A 573 2.69 -15.64 -43.92
C ALA A 573 1.38 -15.54 -43.12
N ALA A 574 0.68 -16.65 -42.93
CA ALA A 574 -0.57 -16.71 -42.17
C ALA A 574 -0.34 -16.73 -40.65
N ARG A 575 0.86 -17.13 -40.21
CA ARG A 575 1.28 -17.14 -38.80
C ARG A 575 1.98 -15.86 -38.34
N THR A 576 2.27 -14.93 -39.26
CA THR A 576 3.04 -13.72 -38.95
C THR A 576 2.12 -12.51 -38.89
N SER A 577 2.03 -11.89 -37.71
CA SER A 577 1.36 -10.63 -37.46
C SER A 577 2.37 -9.52 -37.22
N VAL A 578 2.02 -8.32 -37.65
CA VAL A 578 2.76 -7.11 -37.32
C VAL A 578 1.75 -6.13 -36.75
N VAL A 579 1.89 -5.83 -35.46
CA VAL A 579 0.90 -5.06 -34.70
C VAL A 579 1.56 -3.79 -34.17
N PRO A 580 1.12 -2.59 -34.60
CA PRO A 580 1.49 -1.35 -33.95
C PRO A 580 0.91 -1.30 -32.53
N VAL A 581 1.73 -0.90 -31.56
CA VAL A 581 1.35 -0.71 -30.16
C VAL A 581 1.53 0.77 -29.79
N PRO A 582 0.50 1.62 -30.01
CA PRO A 582 0.63 3.06 -29.85
C PRO A 582 1.05 3.50 -28.44
N LYS A 583 0.45 2.89 -27.41
CA LYS A 583 0.72 3.23 -26.00
C LYS A 583 2.19 3.08 -25.59
N SER A 584 2.91 2.16 -26.22
CA SER A 584 4.33 1.91 -25.95
C SER A 584 5.25 2.41 -27.06
N LEU A 585 4.68 3.04 -28.10
CA LEU A 585 5.42 3.56 -29.27
C LEU A 585 6.34 2.52 -29.89
N CYS A 586 5.83 1.30 -30.08
CA CYS A 586 6.58 0.21 -30.71
C CYS A 586 5.74 -0.57 -31.71
N VAL A 587 6.41 -1.25 -32.64
CA VAL A 587 5.77 -2.24 -33.52
C VAL A 587 6.22 -3.63 -33.11
N ALA A 588 5.26 -4.52 -32.86
CA ALA A 588 5.51 -5.90 -32.52
C ALA A 588 5.39 -6.77 -33.77
N VAL A 589 6.45 -7.48 -34.13
CA VAL A 589 6.44 -8.49 -35.19
C VAL A 589 6.39 -9.85 -34.52
N ILE A 590 5.29 -10.57 -34.70
CA ILE A 590 4.97 -11.79 -33.97
C ILE A 590 4.80 -12.93 -34.95
N GLN A 591 5.48 -14.03 -34.72
CA GLN A 591 5.34 -15.25 -35.51
C GLN A 591 4.87 -16.38 -34.61
N GLN A 592 3.68 -16.92 -34.91
CA GLN A 592 3.09 -18.02 -34.17
C GLN A 592 3.86 -19.31 -34.45
N THR A 593 4.17 -20.06 -33.39
CA THR A 593 4.89 -21.34 -33.45
C THR A 593 3.96 -22.51 -33.19
N GLN A 594 3.10 -22.41 -32.18
CA GLN A 594 2.23 -23.52 -31.79
C GLN A 594 0.91 -23.02 -31.20
N PRO A 595 -0.26 -23.51 -31.66
CA PRO A 595 -1.51 -23.25 -30.97
C PRO A 595 -1.57 -24.00 -29.63
N VAL A 596 -2.03 -23.32 -28.59
CA VAL A 596 -2.35 -23.91 -27.28
C VAL A 596 -3.86 -23.95 -27.17
N PHE A 597 -4.41 -25.15 -27.26
CA PHE A 597 -5.84 -25.36 -27.27
C PHE A 597 -6.27 -26.19 -26.06
N MET A 598 -7.32 -25.76 -25.36
CA MET A 598 -7.92 -26.52 -24.28
C MET A 598 -8.93 -27.53 -24.83
N ALA A 599 -8.54 -28.81 -24.88
CA ALA A 599 -9.48 -29.88 -25.13
C ALA A 599 -10.35 -30.15 -23.90
N LYS A 600 -11.46 -30.86 -24.10
CA LYS A 600 -12.35 -31.27 -23.00
C LYS A 600 -11.62 -32.15 -21.98
N GLU A 601 -10.70 -32.97 -22.45
CA GLU A 601 -9.85 -33.82 -21.64
C GLU A 601 -8.91 -32.99 -20.76
N ASP A 602 -8.31 -31.92 -21.29
CA ASP A 602 -7.45 -31.01 -20.53
C ASP A 602 -8.23 -30.26 -19.45
N VAL A 603 -9.45 -29.82 -19.77
CA VAL A 603 -10.34 -29.17 -18.79
C VAL A 603 -10.62 -30.08 -17.59
N ARG A 604 -10.72 -31.41 -17.80
CA ARG A 604 -10.91 -32.39 -16.72
C ARG A 604 -9.66 -32.61 -15.88
N LEU A 605 -8.49 -32.30 -16.42
CA LEU A 605 -7.19 -32.38 -15.74
C LEU A 605 -6.81 -31.07 -15.04
N LEU A 606 -7.60 -30.01 -15.20
CA LEU A 606 -7.38 -28.76 -14.48
C LEU A 606 -7.41 -29.00 -12.97
N SER A 607 -6.49 -28.34 -12.27
CA SER A 607 -6.48 -28.37 -10.82
C SER A 607 -7.75 -27.70 -10.27
N HIS A 608 -8.13 -28.11 -9.06
CA HIS A 608 -9.26 -27.51 -8.35
C HIS A 608 -9.14 -25.99 -8.23
N ASP A 609 -7.92 -25.48 -8.06
CA ASP A 609 -7.65 -24.04 -7.96
C ASP A 609 -7.96 -23.29 -9.25
N VAL A 610 -7.60 -23.84 -10.41
CA VAL A 610 -7.92 -23.23 -11.71
C VAL A 610 -9.42 -23.21 -11.93
N VAL A 611 -10.11 -24.31 -11.65
CA VAL A 611 -11.58 -24.38 -11.74
C VAL A 611 -12.24 -23.37 -10.81
N THR A 612 -11.76 -23.25 -9.56
CA THR A 612 -12.27 -22.27 -8.59
C THR A 612 -12.00 -20.84 -9.04
N SER A 613 -10.86 -20.57 -9.66
CA SER A 613 -10.53 -19.27 -10.24
C SER A 613 -11.48 -18.91 -11.38
N LEU A 614 -11.77 -19.85 -12.28
CA LEU A 614 -12.74 -19.68 -13.37
C LEU A 614 -14.15 -19.38 -12.81
N LEU A 615 -14.60 -20.16 -11.82
CA LEU A 615 -15.87 -19.94 -11.13
C LEU A 615 -15.96 -18.55 -10.48
N ARG A 616 -14.93 -18.15 -9.74
CA ARG A 616 -14.85 -16.82 -9.12
C ARG A 616 -14.85 -15.70 -10.14
N SER A 617 -14.19 -15.90 -11.29
CA SER A 617 -14.17 -14.90 -12.35
C SER A 617 -15.55 -14.71 -12.99
N GLU A 618 -16.28 -15.79 -13.26
CA GLU A 618 -17.67 -15.72 -13.75
C GLU A 618 -18.58 -15.04 -12.71
N GLN A 619 -18.45 -15.42 -11.43
CA GLN A 619 -19.24 -14.81 -10.36
C GLN A 619 -19.01 -13.29 -10.26
N ARG A 620 -17.77 -12.83 -10.45
CA ARG A 620 -17.42 -11.39 -10.45
C ARG A 620 -17.94 -10.64 -11.67
N GLU A 621 -18.12 -11.30 -12.81
CA GLU A 621 -18.72 -10.67 -14.00
C GLU A 621 -20.23 -10.45 -13.81
N VAL A 622 -20.90 -11.37 -13.11
CA VAL A 622 -22.35 -11.29 -12.84
C VAL A 622 -22.66 -10.38 -11.64
N VAL A 623 -21.80 -10.38 -10.61
CA VAL A 623 -21.91 -9.53 -9.43
C VAL A 623 -20.85 -8.43 -9.53
N PRO A 624 -21.15 -7.27 -10.15
CA PRO A 624 -20.18 -6.20 -10.33
C PRO A 624 -19.62 -5.76 -8.97
N GLN A 625 -18.28 -5.71 -8.89
CA GLN A 625 -17.57 -5.05 -7.79
C GLN A 625 -18.08 -3.61 -7.66
N PRO A 626 -18.33 -3.11 -6.42
CA PRO A 626 -17.62 -3.49 -5.20
C PRO A 626 -18.44 -4.28 -4.17
N THR A 627 -19.62 -4.83 -4.50
CA THR A 627 -20.49 -5.41 -3.46
C THR A 627 -19.99 -6.77 -2.99
N ASN A 628 -19.02 -6.77 -2.06
CA ASN A 628 -18.80 -7.92 -1.19
C ASN A 628 -20.13 -8.17 -0.46
N PRO A 629 -20.78 -9.32 -0.65
CA PRO A 629 -22.08 -9.62 -0.05
C PRO A 629 -22.00 -9.72 1.48
N PHE A 630 -20.78 -9.85 2.01
CA PHE A 630 -20.43 -9.82 3.42
C PHE A 630 -19.75 -8.50 3.83
N SER A 631 -19.87 -7.44 3.03
CA SER A 631 -19.49 -6.09 3.47
C SER A 631 -20.42 -5.62 4.58
N PHE A 632 -19.96 -4.63 5.36
CA PHE A 632 -20.76 -4.12 6.47
C PHE A 632 -22.12 -3.58 5.99
N ASP A 633 -22.14 -2.82 4.90
CA ASP A 633 -23.37 -2.26 4.35
C ASP A 633 -24.32 -3.33 3.82
N ALA A 634 -23.81 -4.31 3.05
CA ALA A 634 -24.62 -5.42 2.55
C ALA A 634 -25.24 -6.25 3.69
N MET A 635 -24.47 -6.46 4.77
CA MET A 635 -24.98 -7.17 5.96
C MET A 635 -25.99 -6.34 6.74
N LYS A 636 -25.82 -5.01 6.85
CA LYS A 636 -26.82 -4.13 7.46
C LYS A 636 -28.15 -4.19 6.70
N GLU A 637 -28.09 -4.11 5.38
CA GLU A 637 -29.27 -4.21 4.52
C GLU A 637 -29.95 -5.58 4.65
N ARG A 638 -29.19 -6.67 4.48
CA ARG A 638 -29.70 -8.04 4.54
C ARG A 638 -30.39 -8.38 5.85
N LEU A 639 -29.80 -7.98 6.98
CA LEU A 639 -30.32 -8.26 8.32
C LEU A 639 -31.24 -7.15 8.85
N GLY A 640 -31.54 -6.14 8.03
CA GLY A 640 -32.37 -5.00 8.41
C GLY A 640 -31.87 -4.28 9.67
N TYR A 641 -30.55 -4.14 9.80
CA TYR A 641 -29.92 -3.52 10.98
C TYR A 641 -30.10 -2.00 10.96
N LYS A 642 -30.72 -1.47 12.02
CA LYS A 642 -30.93 -0.02 12.23
C LYS A 642 -30.38 0.41 13.57
N SER A 643 -29.42 1.35 13.58
CA SER A 643 -28.87 1.90 14.82
C SER A 643 -29.77 2.99 15.39
N LYS A 644 -30.13 2.91 16.68
CA LYS A 644 -30.93 3.97 17.33
C LYS A 644 -30.15 5.26 17.59
N SER A 645 -28.82 5.26 17.45
CA SER A 645 -28.01 6.47 17.59
C SER A 645 -27.94 7.30 16.30
N GLU A 646 -28.14 6.67 15.13
CA GLU A 646 -28.13 7.35 13.83
C GLU A 646 -29.44 8.11 13.59
N ASP A 647 -30.60 7.54 13.98
CA ASP A 647 -31.93 8.15 13.86
C ASP A 647 -32.15 9.43 14.71
N LYS A 648 -31.22 9.80 15.59
CA LYS A 648 -31.29 11.05 16.38
C LYS A 648 -30.55 12.24 15.74
N LYS A 649 -29.83 12.02 14.63
CA LYS A 649 -29.08 13.07 13.92
C LYS A 649 -29.71 13.50 12.59
N SER A 650 -30.81 12.86 12.17
CA SER A 650 -31.73 13.32 11.13
C SER A 650 -32.96 13.92 11.76
#